data_AF-A0A845X4D3-F1
#
_entry.id   AF-A0A845X4D3-F1
#
_cell.length_a   1.000
_cell.length_b   1.000
_cell.length_c   1.000
_cell.angle_alpha   90.00
_cell.angle_beta   90.00
_cell.angle_gamma   90.00
#
_symmetry.space_group_name_H-M   'P 1'
#
loop_
_entity.id
_entity.type
_entity.pdbx_description
1 polymer ?
#
loop_
_entity_poly.entity_id
_entity_poly.type
_entity_poly.pdbx_seq_one_letter_code
_entity_poly.pdbx_strand_id
1 'polypeptide(L)'
;MLNTIALRRLHCWIAPKRSRQAVQAKICALELGQLGFRFQNPEQLTDISRSEFTDALSTLKAMRGGNVTYVPLFNNFPDDLPNDHEYLLRRLLGCFGIDTFGDKASFGADPITQMQREDYWQAAAQAQRQKLADAHTEWIALTVISPAEAQQRLERWSTDLVYSATPVKEALWEDLLWVIEELQIAPDLDRIVVKETLARLAAQQWLLWGQVVVKTPTDLLRMFAFLQDQDVSLATPINLKGLKFLKPQRRAVMCFLNTCPALGEDLLRYRRLWISISRWLHPGDFVKQFPRVVQVFDDLRNDRLQSFDAQVLNTPPKQSLALLQTRPSMLLRKVGWLLQQHPTETIAQILLELDEQAQNLPLPLLANVFCALKDQRDRLIINKQGKPYTIAKRVDLGDVSEVLAAVESLILTQLQGSKNWRTVWVDPAIDKLVLPLQARKQSDGLLNLARGSRIPLTAPVVRLFVYWHQRQHRTDLDLSVLKLDTAFKYAGQVSWNQYGKGKDIAHSGDIQSAPRGAAEFIDLRLAALKTGYLLPVVLRYAGESFTAMRACYAGWMLRQQVGGQNQAFDAKTVAEKVDVHQDGRVWIPFLLDVAAQELVCVDLYAKGENMVERNPHFSAMAAAIAHYWQTKPTFGLLAKWYVQANRATLCSKANAQVKIGLTDDCTINVLNLVGQGVTSFSTSI
;
A
#
# COMPACT_ATOMS: atom_id res chain seq x y z
N MET A 1 20.76 1.52 -12.73
CA MET A 1 19.41 0.98 -12.48
C MET A 1 19.42 -0.23 -11.56
N LEU A 2 20.20 -1.30 -11.83
CA LEU A 2 20.27 -2.49 -10.95
C LEU A 2 20.52 -2.17 -9.46
N ASN A 3 21.57 -1.38 -9.17
CA ASN A 3 21.89 -0.97 -7.80
C ASN A 3 20.77 -0.11 -7.17
N THR A 4 20.13 0.75 -7.96
CA THR A 4 18.99 1.59 -7.52
C THR A 4 17.79 0.73 -7.09
N ILE A 5 17.48 -0.34 -7.84
CA ILE A 5 16.41 -1.28 -7.48
C ILE A 5 16.81 -2.11 -6.26
N ALA A 6 18.06 -2.60 -6.20
CA ALA A 6 18.56 -3.33 -5.03
C ALA A 6 18.50 -2.50 -3.74
N LEU A 7 18.85 -1.20 -3.80
CA LEU A 7 18.73 -0.29 -2.67
C LEU A 7 17.27 -0.08 -2.26
N ARG A 8 16.38 0.21 -3.21
CA ARG A 8 14.96 0.51 -2.93
C ARG A 8 14.14 -0.71 -2.49
N ARG A 9 14.42 -1.89 -3.03
CA ARG A 9 13.56 -3.08 -2.89
C ARG A 9 14.14 -4.14 -1.97
N LEU A 10 15.46 -4.21 -1.85
CA LEU A 10 16.15 -5.25 -1.06
C LEU A 10 16.97 -4.65 0.10
N HIS A 11 17.05 -3.32 0.22
CA HIS A 11 17.98 -2.64 1.13
C HIS A 11 19.42 -3.15 0.98
N CYS A 12 19.83 -3.41 -0.27
CA CYS A 12 21.14 -3.97 -0.58
C CYS A 12 21.96 -2.97 -1.39
N TRP A 13 23.24 -2.83 -1.02
CA TRP A 13 24.23 -2.08 -1.77
C TRP A 13 25.10 -3.05 -2.57
N ILE A 14 25.09 -2.95 -3.89
CA ILE A 14 25.93 -3.78 -4.75
C ILE A 14 27.35 -3.21 -4.79
N ALA A 15 28.32 -3.95 -4.24
CA ALA A 15 29.73 -3.58 -4.26
C ALA A 15 30.56 -4.65 -5.00
N PRO A 16 31.24 -4.31 -6.11
CA PRO A 16 32.12 -5.26 -6.79
C PRO A 16 33.36 -5.57 -5.93
N LYS A 17 33.94 -6.78 -6.09
CA LYS A 17 35.17 -7.14 -5.39
C LYS A 17 36.34 -6.30 -5.90
N ARG A 18 36.71 -5.27 -5.15
CA ARG A 18 37.88 -4.39 -5.38
C ARG A 18 38.74 -4.34 -4.11
N SER A 19 39.95 -3.76 -4.20
CA SER A 19 40.79 -3.53 -3.02
C SER A 19 40.05 -2.66 -1.98
N ARG A 20 40.32 -2.86 -0.69
CA ARG A 20 39.62 -2.13 0.36
C ARG A 20 40.30 -0.80 0.67
N GLN A 21 39.53 0.29 0.67
CA GLN A 21 39.97 1.58 1.21
C GLN A 21 39.23 1.90 2.52
N ALA A 22 39.84 1.60 3.66
CA ALA A 22 39.20 1.73 4.98
C ALA A 22 38.73 3.16 5.31
N VAL A 23 39.43 4.18 4.81
CA VAL A 23 39.06 5.60 5.00
C VAL A 23 37.77 5.92 4.25
N GLN A 24 37.66 5.50 3.00
CA GLN A 24 36.49 5.74 2.16
C GLN A 24 35.25 5.07 2.76
N ALA A 25 35.37 3.84 3.26
CA ALA A 25 34.27 3.14 3.91
C ALA A 25 33.71 3.90 5.13
N LYS A 26 34.59 4.52 5.93
CA LYS A 26 34.18 5.35 7.08
C LYS A 26 33.46 6.63 6.62
N ILE A 27 33.96 7.30 5.58
CA ILE A 27 33.32 8.50 5.01
C ILE A 27 31.93 8.14 4.49
N CYS A 28 31.79 7.04 3.74
CA CYS A 28 30.51 6.54 3.27
C CYS A 28 29.54 6.30 4.43
N ALA A 29 29.99 5.62 5.49
CA ALA A 29 29.15 5.34 6.66
C ALA A 29 28.68 6.62 7.38
N LEU A 30 29.53 7.65 7.45
CA LEU A 30 29.17 8.95 8.06
C LEU A 30 28.10 9.68 7.24
N GLU A 31 28.27 9.77 5.92
CA GLU A 31 27.29 10.39 5.00
C GLU A 31 25.94 9.66 5.06
N LEU A 32 25.96 8.33 5.08
CA LEU A 32 24.76 7.51 5.20
C LEU A 32 24.08 7.66 6.56
N GLY A 33 24.85 7.84 7.63
CA GLY A 33 24.33 8.12 8.96
C GLY A 33 23.50 9.41 9.01
N GLN A 34 23.87 10.43 8.24
CA GLN A 34 23.08 11.67 8.11
C GLN A 34 21.75 11.48 7.38
N LEU A 35 21.58 10.36 6.67
CA LEU A 35 20.34 9.96 6.01
C LEU A 35 19.61 8.83 6.76
N GLY A 36 20.11 8.41 7.93
CA GLY A 36 19.53 7.31 8.71
C GLY A 36 19.77 5.92 8.09
N PHE A 37 20.86 5.73 7.34
CA PHE A 37 21.26 4.41 6.84
C PHE A 37 22.53 3.91 7.50
N ARG A 38 22.58 2.62 7.82
CA ARG A 38 23.78 1.96 8.39
C ARG A 38 24.08 0.67 7.65
N PHE A 39 25.35 0.29 7.55
CA PHE A 39 25.71 -1.03 7.03
C PHE A 39 25.60 -2.11 8.10
N GLN A 40 25.07 -3.27 7.73
CA GLN A 40 25.09 -4.48 8.58
C GLN A 40 26.46 -5.16 8.57
N ASN A 41 27.12 -5.14 7.41
CA ASN A 41 28.39 -5.80 7.12
C ASN A 41 29.40 -4.81 6.48
N PRO A 42 29.74 -3.70 7.18
CA PRO A 42 30.62 -2.66 6.64
C PRO A 42 32.01 -3.17 6.24
N GLU A 43 32.44 -4.32 6.77
CA GLU A 43 33.68 -4.99 6.39
C GLU A 43 33.71 -5.49 4.94
N GLN A 44 32.54 -5.70 4.32
CA GLN A 44 32.42 -6.11 2.93
C GLN A 44 32.45 -4.95 1.94
N LEU A 45 32.47 -3.71 2.43
CA LEU A 45 32.56 -2.52 1.59
C LEU A 45 33.96 -2.39 0.99
N THR A 46 34.04 -2.58 -0.33
CA THR A 46 35.24 -2.44 -1.16
C THR A 46 35.38 -1.01 -1.70
N ASP A 47 36.45 -0.73 -2.46
CA ASP A 47 36.60 0.55 -3.16
C ASP A 47 35.44 0.78 -4.15
N ILE A 48 34.77 1.92 -4.02
CA ILE A 48 33.62 2.33 -4.83
C ILE A 48 33.99 3.61 -5.56
N SER A 49 33.69 3.70 -6.85
CA SER A 49 33.95 4.93 -7.60
C SER A 49 33.08 6.09 -7.09
N ARG A 50 33.55 7.32 -7.28
CA ARG A 50 32.81 8.52 -6.86
C ARG A 50 31.41 8.60 -7.49
N SER A 51 31.26 8.14 -8.75
CA SER A 51 29.96 8.11 -9.44
C SER A 51 29.02 7.07 -8.82
N GLU A 52 29.47 5.84 -8.62
CA GLU A 52 28.69 4.77 -7.98
C GLU A 52 28.19 5.21 -6.59
N PHE A 53 29.06 5.86 -5.80
CA PHE A 53 28.69 6.41 -4.50
C PHE A 53 27.67 7.55 -4.61
N THR A 54 27.85 8.46 -5.57
CA THR A 54 26.93 9.60 -5.77
C THR A 54 25.54 9.13 -6.19
N ASP A 55 25.44 8.15 -7.07
CA ASP A 55 24.17 7.58 -7.54
C ASP A 55 23.43 6.83 -6.42
N ALA A 56 24.17 6.05 -5.62
CA ALA A 56 23.62 5.39 -4.44
C ALA A 56 23.12 6.42 -3.42
N LEU A 57 23.92 7.44 -3.12
CA LEU A 57 23.55 8.51 -2.19
C LEU A 57 22.32 9.28 -2.67
N SER A 58 22.24 9.58 -3.98
CA SER A 58 21.06 10.22 -4.58
C SER A 58 19.81 9.37 -4.39
N THR A 59 19.91 8.06 -4.64
CA THR A 59 18.81 7.10 -4.44
C THR A 59 18.35 7.07 -2.98
N LEU A 60 19.28 6.91 -2.05
CA LEU A 60 18.99 6.82 -0.61
C LEU A 60 18.44 8.14 -0.05
N LYS A 61 18.96 9.26 -0.52
CA LYS A 61 18.45 10.60 -0.20
C LYS A 61 17.02 10.78 -0.72
N ALA A 62 16.70 10.27 -1.90
CA ALA A 62 15.34 10.29 -2.45
C ALA A 62 14.37 9.35 -1.71
N MET A 63 14.84 8.19 -1.25
CA MET A 63 14.06 7.27 -0.40
C MET A 63 13.63 7.95 0.90
N ARG A 64 14.50 8.76 1.52
CA ARG A 64 14.16 9.55 2.71
C ARG A 64 13.48 10.87 2.42
N GLY A 65 13.23 11.22 1.15
CA GLY A 65 12.69 12.52 0.76
C GLY A 65 13.66 13.69 0.96
N GLY A 66 14.92 13.47 1.32
CA GLY A 66 15.94 14.51 1.50
C GLY A 66 16.47 15.12 0.20
N ASN A 67 16.01 14.66 -0.97
CA ASN A 67 16.47 15.10 -2.29
C ASN A 67 15.92 16.47 -2.71
N VAL A 68 15.08 17.09 -1.87
CA VAL A 68 14.51 18.42 -2.07
C VAL A 68 14.82 19.33 -0.89
N THR A 69 14.57 20.62 -1.06
CA THR A 69 14.74 21.61 0.02
C THR A 69 13.38 21.86 0.67
N TYR A 70 13.32 21.76 1.99
CA TYR A 70 12.12 22.01 2.76
C TYR A 70 12.21 23.36 3.46
N VAL A 71 11.18 24.18 3.25
CA VAL A 71 11.09 25.53 3.80
C VAL A 71 9.69 25.71 4.38
N PRO A 72 9.53 25.85 5.70
CA PRO A 72 8.24 26.20 6.31
C PRO A 72 7.89 27.66 6.03
N LEU A 73 6.62 28.05 6.21
CA LEU A 73 6.23 29.47 6.14
C LEU A 73 6.90 30.26 7.25
N PHE A 74 6.85 29.79 8.49
CA PHE A 74 7.50 30.44 9.64
C PHE A 74 8.88 29.83 9.87
N ASN A 75 9.94 30.62 9.66
CA ASN A 75 11.30 30.10 9.71
C ASN A 75 11.69 29.61 11.10
N ASN A 76 11.14 30.15 12.18
CA ASN A 76 11.41 29.69 13.55
C ASN A 76 10.42 28.63 14.07
N PHE A 77 9.67 27.96 13.19
CA PHE A 77 8.78 26.86 13.56
C PHE A 77 9.51 25.77 14.39
N PRO A 78 8.94 25.29 15.51
CA PRO A 78 7.57 25.55 16.02
C PRO A 78 7.45 26.63 17.10
N ASP A 79 8.48 27.41 17.41
CA ASP A 79 8.52 28.23 18.64
C ASP A 79 7.85 29.61 18.48
N ASP A 80 7.98 30.25 17.30
CA ASP A 80 7.40 31.58 17.03
C ASP A 80 6.18 31.52 16.08
N LEU A 81 5.13 30.82 16.51
CA LEU A 81 3.87 30.79 15.76
C LEU A 81 2.99 31.99 16.14
N PRO A 82 2.46 32.74 15.16
CA PRO A 82 1.58 33.86 15.45
C PRO A 82 0.22 33.37 15.94
N ASN A 83 -0.52 34.24 16.63
CA ASN A 83 -1.93 33.98 16.91
C ASN A 83 -2.73 33.98 15.59
N ASP A 84 -3.58 32.98 15.37
CA ASP A 84 -4.32 32.79 14.11
C ASP A 84 -5.13 34.03 13.68
N HIS A 85 -5.87 34.64 14.61
CA HIS A 85 -6.70 35.82 14.32
C HIS A 85 -5.87 37.08 14.09
N GLU A 86 -4.81 37.25 14.87
CA GLU A 86 -3.89 38.36 14.71
C GLU A 86 -3.17 38.27 13.36
N TYR A 87 -2.67 37.09 13.00
CA TYR A 87 -2.02 36.86 11.72
C TYR A 87 -2.95 37.17 10.56
N LEU A 88 -4.20 36.68 10.61
CA LEU A 88 -5.20 37.00 9.59
C LEU A 88 -5.44 38.51 9.47
N LEU A 89 -5.59 39.23 10.59
CA LEU A 89 -5.77 40.67 10.59
C LEU A 89 -4.55 41.40 9.99
N ARG A 90 -3.34 41.03 10.40
CA ARG A 90 -2.09 41.58 9.87
C ARG A 90 -1.95 41.34 8.37
N ARG A 91 -2.36 40.16 7.88
CA ARG A 91 -2.39 39.86 6.45
C ARG A 91 -3.36 40.76 5.69
N LEU A 92 -4.57 40.96 6.22
CA LEU A 92 -5.54 41.88 5.63
C LEU A 92 -5.00 43.30 5.57
N LEU A 93 -4.38 43.79 6.65
CA LEU A 93 -3.71 45.09 6.68
C LEU A 93 -2.54 45.17 5.68
N GLY A 94 -1.78 44.08 5.53
CA GLY A 94 -0.70 43.97 4.54
C GLY A 94 -1.18 44.04 3.09
N CYS A 95 -2.37 43.52 2.77
CA CYS A 95 -2.99 43.71 1.46
C CYS A 95 -3.25 45.19 1.13
N PHE A 96 -3.43 46.03 2.15
CA PHE A 96 -3.54 47.49 2.02
C PHE A 96 -2.20 48.24 2.20
N GLY A 97 -1.08 47.52 2.34
CA GLY A 97 0.24 48.10 2.55
C GLY A 97 0.49 48.68 3.95
N ILE A 98 -0.37 48.38 4.92
CA ILE A 98 -0.30 48.93 6.29
C ILE A 98 0.69 48.13 7.15
N ASP A 99 0.70 46.80 7.03
CA ASP A 99 1.63 45.91 7.73
C ASP A 99 2.50 45.15 6.74
N THR A 100 3.81 45.38 6.78
CA THR A 100 4.77 44.75 5.86
C THR A 100 5.40 43.48 6.42
N PHE A 101 4.97 43.03 7.60
CA PHE A 101 5.50 41.89 8.35
C PHE A 101 6.97 41.99 8.77
N GLY A 102 7.63 43.12 8.52
CA GLY A 102 9.00 43.39 8.98
C GLY A 102 10.05 42.47 8.33
N ASP A 103 10.81 41.75 9.15
CA ASP A 103 11.96 40.95 8.73
C ASP A 103 11.56 39.78 7.81
N LYS A 104 11.96 39.88 6.54
CA LYS A 104 11.74 38.84 5.54
C LYS A 104 12.43 37.52 5.90
N ALA A 105 13.54 37.55 6.63
CA ALA A 105 14.28 36.35 7.02
C ALA A 105 13.51 35.49 8.04
N SER A 106 12.39 35.99 8.56
CA SER A 106 11.48 35.23 9.40
C SER A 106 10.51 34.33 8.61
N PHE A 107 10.41 34.49 7.28
CA PHE A 107 9.43 33.76 6.47
C PHE A 107 10.05 33.01 5.27
N GLY A 108 9.47 31.86 4.93
CA GLY A 108 9.84 31.06 3.75
C GLY A 108 9.04 31.37 2.48
N ALA A 109 7.92 32.08 2.62
CA ALA A 109 7.09 32.60 1.54
C ALA A 109 6.60 34.00 1.93
N ASP A 110 5.91 34.68 1.02
CA ASP A 110 5.33 35.99 1.32
C ASP A 110 4.27 35.85 2.44
N PRO A 111 4.43 36.46 3.62
CA PRO A 111 3.51 36.26 4.74
C PRO A 111 2.12 36.84 4.46
N ILE A 112 1.99 37.82 3.57
CA ILE A 112 0.71 38.46 3.23
C ILE A 112 -0.07 37.55 2.28
N THR A 113 0.53 37.21 1.15
CA THR A 113 -0.14 36.46 0.08
C THR A 113 -0.04 34.94 0.23
N GLN A 114 0.89 34.47 1.06
CA GLN A 114 1.30 33.06 1.20
C GLN A 114 1.86 32.45 -0.09
N MET A 115 2.14 33.27 -1.10
CA MET A 115 2.75 32.82 -2.34
C MET A 115 4.26 32.74 -2.21
N GLN A 116 4.87 31.77 -2.87
CA GLN A 116 6.32 31.68 -2.93
C GLN A 116 6.91 32.82 -3.74
N ARG A 117 7.91 33.46 -3.14
CA ARG A 117 8.82 34.40 -3.78
C ARG A 117 10.25 33.90 -3.64
N GLU A 118 11.09 34.19 -4.65
CA GLU A 118 12.49 33.75 -4.66
C GLU A 118 13.27 34.27 -3.44
N ASP A 119 13.12 35.55 -3.11
CA ASP A 119 13.90 36.20 -2.06
C ASP A 119 13.65 35.57 -0.68
N TYR A 120 12.38 35.33 -0.34
CA TYR A 120 12.00 34.65 0.90
C TYR A 120 12.47 33.18 0.92
N TRP A 121 12.23 32.46 -0.17
CA TRP A 121 12.57 31.03 -0.26
C TRP A 121 14.08 30.79 -0.12
N GLN A 122 14.91 31.59 -0.80
CA GLN A 122 16.37 31.45 -0.74
C GLN A 122 16.92 31.74 0.67
N ALA A 123 16.46 32.83 1.29
CA ALA A 123 16.87 33.21 2.63
C ALA A 123 16.51 32.12 3.65
N ALA A 124 15.28 31.61 3.59
CA ALA A 124 14.80 30.55 4.46
C ALA A 124 15.53 29.22 4.23
N ALA A 125 15.78 28.84 2.97
CA ALA A 125 16.55 27.65 2.62
C ALA A 125 17.98 27.73 3.19
N GLN A 126 18.62 28.89 3.14
CA GLN A 126 19.93 29.10 3.74
C GLN A 126 19.89 28.99 5.26
N ALA A 127 18.89 29.60 5.91
CA ALA A 127 18.70 29.51 7.36
C ALA A 127 18.51 28.05 7.81
N GLN A 128 17.68 27.26 7.12
CA GLN A 128 17.47 25.83 7.43
C GLN A 128 18.77 25.00 7.38
N ARG A 129 19.70 25.31 6.46
CA ARG A 129 20.99 24.61 6.38
C ARG A 129 21.91 24.84 7.58
N GLN A 130 21.71 25.94 8.31
CA GLN A 130 22.50 26.30 9.49
C GLN A 130 21.91 25.72 10.79
N LYS A 131 20.70 25.16 10.74
CA LYS A 131 20.02 24.61 11.91
C LYS A 131 20.58 23.25 12.32
N LEU A 132 20.39 22.94 13.60
CA LEU A 132 20.83 21.69 14.22
C LEU A 132 20.00 20.50 13.73
N ALA A 133 20.68 19.39 13.41
CA ALA A 133 20.05 18.10 13.19
C ALA A 133 19.43 17.56 14.51
N ASP A 134 18.48 16.64 14.41
CA ASP A 134 17.92 15.96 15.58
C ASP A 134 18.95 15.01 16.21
N ALA A 135 18.78 14.63 17.48
CA ALA A 135 19.62 13.61 18.11
C ALA A 135 19.15 12.18 17.75
N HIS A 136 17.87 12.03 17.41
CA HIS A 136 17.25 10.78 17.02
C HIS A 136 17.62 10.37 15.60
N THR A 137 17.64 9.05 15.36
CA THR A 137 17.81 8.48 14.02
C THR A 137 16.91 7.25 13.88
N GLU A 138 16.07 7.25 12.85
CA GLU A 138 15.35 6.10 12.34
C GLU A 138 16.27 5.32 11.40
N TRP A 139 16.79 4.18 11.83
CA TRP A 139 17.78 3.42 11.06
C TRP A 139 17.14 2.47 10.06
N ILE A 140 17.59 2.52 8.79
CA ILE A 140 17.43 1.44 7.82
C ILE A 140 18.79 0.78 7.62
N ALA A 141 18.84 -0.53 7.81
CA ALA A 141 20.07 -1.28 7.63
C ALA A 141 20.25 -1.68 6.16
N LEU A 142 21.46 -1.47 5.63
CA LEU A 142 21.86 -1.84 4.29
C LEU A 142 22.84 -3.02 4.35
N THR A 143 22.63 -4.00 3.49
CA THR A 143 23.56 -5.13 3.31
C THR A 143 24.43 -4.89 2.08
N VAL A 144 25.74 -4.90 2.24
CA VAL A 144 26.68 -4.88 1.11
C VAL A 144 26.73 -6.29 0.52
N ILE A 145 26.50 -6.41 -0.79
CA ILE A 145 26.46 -7.71 -1.48
C ILE A 145 27.24 -7.66 -2.79
N SER A 146 27.64 -8.84 -3.27
CA SER A 146 28.27 -8.98 -4.58
C SER A 146 27.26 -8.84 -5.73
N PRO A 147 27.70 -8.49 -6.95
CA PRO A 147 26.81 -8.47 -8.12
C PRO A 147 26.09 -9.80 -8.39
N ALA A 148 26.78 -10.93 -8.20
CA ALA A 148 26.20 -12.26 -8.41
C ALA A 148 25.08 -12.56 -7.40
N GLU A 149 25.29 -12.19 -6.14
CA GLU A 149 24.28 -12.33 -5.10
C GLU A 149 23.11 -11.38 -5.31
N ALA A 150 23.36 -10.16 -5.79
CA ALA A 150 22.31 -9.21 -6.13
C ALA A 150 21.38 -9.75 -7.22
N GLN A 151 21.94 -10.39 -8.25
CA GLN A 151 21.16 -11.05 -9.30
C GLN A 151 20.26 -12.15 -8.72
N GLN A 152 20.79 -13.03 -7.87
CA GLN A 152 20.01 -14.10 -7.23
C GLN A 152 18.87 -13.56 -6.37
N ARG A 153 19.14 -12.53 -5.55
CA ARG A 153 18.12 -11.91 -4.69
C ARG A 153 17.04 -11.18 -5.50
N LEU A 154 17.41 -10.49 -6.58
CA LEU A 154 16.45 -9.82 -7.47
C LEU A 154 15.61 -10.81 -8.28
N GLU A 155 16.21 -11.91 -8.75
CA GLU A 155 15.49 -13.02 -9.38
C GLU A 155 14.45 -13.60 -8.41
N ARG A 156 14.84 -13.86 -7.16
CA ARG A 156 13.92 -14.31 -6.12
C ARG A 156 12.81 -13.31 -5.82
N TRP A 157 13.14 -12.03 -5.65
CA TRP A 157 12.17 -10.97 -5.43
C TRP A 157 11.14 -10.87 -6.57
N SER A 158 11.61 -10.94 -7.82
CA SER A 158 10.71 -10.92 -8.99
C SER A 158 9.83 -12.17 -9.04
N THR A 159 10.39 -13.35 -8.76
CA THR A 159 9.68 -14.62 -8.68
C THR A 159 8.59 -14.60 -7.60
N ASP A 160 8.91 -14.12 -6.41
CA ASP A 160 7.97 -14.01 -5.29
C ASP A 160 6.79 -13.08 -5.63
N LEU A 161 7.05 -11.98 -6.36
CA LEU A 161 6.01 -11.06 -6.84
C LEU A 161 5.15 -11.68 -7.95
N VAL A 162 5.76 -12.29 -8.95
CA VAL A 162 5.06 -12.87 -10.12
C VAL A 162 4.14 -14.01 -9.69
N TYR A 163 4.60 -14.89 -8.81
CA TYR A 163 3.81 -16.03 -8.36
C TYR A 163 2.96 -15.72 -7.11
N SER A 164 2.95 -14.48 -6.63
CA SER A 164 2.16 -14.07 -5.47
C SER A 164 0.70 -14.51 -5.56
N ALA A 165 0.13 -14.94 -4.43
CA ALA A 165 -1.30 -15.21 -4.30
C ALA A 165 -2.15 -13.93 -4.20
N THR A 166 -1.52 -12.77 -4.16
CA THR A 166 -2.14 -11.45 -4.04
C THR A 166 -1.67 -10.53 -5.18
N PRO A 167 -2.50 -9.58 -5.64
CA PRO A 167 -2.09 -8.65 -6.69
C PRO A 167 -0.84 -7.85 -6.34
N VAL A 168 0.10 -7.77 -7.28
CA VAL A 168 1.29 -6.94 -7.18
C VAL A 168 0.87 -5.47 -7.08
N LYS A 169 1.46 -4.76 -6.11
CA LYS A 169 1.28 -3.32 -5.90
C LYS A 169 1.64 -2.54 -7.16
N GLU A 170 0.84 -1.52 -7.50
CA GLU A 170 1.01 -0.80 -8.77
C GLU A 170 2.42 -0.20 -8.93
N ALA A 171 2.95 0.38 -7.86
CA ALA A 171 4.26 1.03 -7.83
C ALA A 171 5.46 0.07 -8.04
N LEU A 172 5.26 -1.25 -7.97
CA LEU A 172 6.33 -2.23 -8.15
C LEU A 172 6.48 -2.68 -9.61
N TRP A 173 5.52 -2.37 -10.49
CA TRP A 173 5.51 -2.91 -11.85
C TRP A 173 6.65 -2.42 -12.71
N GLU A 174 7.05 -1.14 -12.59
CA GLU A 174 8.18 -0.60 -13.35
C GLU A 174 9.48 -1.35 -13.01
N ASP A 175 9.78 -1.47 -11.71
CA ASP A 175 10.97 -2.18 -11.25
C ASP A 175 10.90 -3.68 -11.57
N LEU A 176 9.72 -4.30 -11.45
CA LEU A 176 9.52 -5.72 -11.74
C LEU A 176 9.75 -6.03 -13.22
N LEU A 177 9.17 -5.25 -14.13
CA LEU A 177 9.34 -5.44 -15.57
C LEU A 177 10.81 -5.20 -15.96
N TRP A 178 11.44 -4.16 -15.40
CA TRP A 178 12.86 -3.91 -15.64
C TRP A 178 13.73 -5.08 -15.20
N VAL A 179 13.50 -5.66 -14.01
CA VAL A 179 14.27 -6.82 -13.51
C VAL A 179 14.05 -8.05 -14.38
N ILE A 180 12.81 -8.34 -14.79
CA ILE A 180 12.49 -9.47 -15.66
C ILE A 180 13.24 -9.35 -16.99
N GLU A 181 13.26 -8.15 -17.60
CA GLU A 181 13.95 -7.89 -18.86
C GLU A 181 15.48 -7.98 -18.70
N GLU A 182 16.04 -7.27 -17.73
CA GLU A 182 17.50 -7.20 -17.50
C GLU A 182 18.08 -8.59 -17.19
N LEU A 183 17.40 -9.37 -16.34
CA LEU A 183 17.86 -10.69 -15.93
C LEU A 183 17.38 -11.81 -16.87
N GLN A 184 16.67 -11.46 -17.96
CA GLN A 184 16.12 -12.40 -18.94
C GLN A 184 15.29 -13.52 -18.30
N ILE A 185 14.51 -13.17 -17.28
CA ILE A 185 13.65 -14.12 -16.58
C ILE A 185 12.50 -14.47 -17.52
N ALA A 186 12.23 -15.76 -17.68
CA ALA A 186 11.08 -16.26 -18.43
C ALA A 186 10.04 -16.85 -17.47
N PRO A 187 9.04 -16.07 -17.01
CA PRO A 187 8.04 -16.58 -16.09
C PRO A 187 7.18 -17.68 -16.72
N ASP A 188 6.92 -18.72 -15.95
CA ASP A 188 5.94 -19.75 -16.28
C ASP A 188 4.52 -19.18 -16.05
N LEU A 189 3.88 -18.78 -17.15
CA LEU A 189 2.55 -18.17 -17.13
C LEU A 189 1.47 -19.12 -16.57
N ASP A 190 1.67 -20.44 -16.64
CA ASP A 190 0.72 -21.43 -16.12
C ASP A 190 0.76 -21.51 -14.59
N ARG A 191 1.88 -21.16 -13.96
CA ARG A 191 1.99 -21.07 -12.49
C ARG A 191 1.39 -19.79 -11.90
N ILE A 192 1.12 -18.77 -12.70
CA ILE A 192 0.61 -17.48 -12.20
C ILE A 192 -0.86 -17.63 -11.77
N VAL A 193 -1.13 -17.47 -10.48
CA VAL A 193 -2.49 -17.59 -9.92
C VAL A 193 -3.27 -16.27 -9.95
N VAL A 194 -2.57 -15.13 -9.91
CA VAL A 194 -3.20 -13.81 -9.97
C VAL A 194 -3.41 -13.40 -11.43
N LYS A 195 -4.69 -13.34 -11.77
CA LYS A 195 -5.21 -12.96 -13.09
C LYS A 195 -4.72 -11.62 -13.64
N GLU A 196 -4.54 -10.62 -12.78
CA GLU A 196 -4.01 -9.30 -13.19
C GLU A 196 -2.52 -9.37 -13.55
N THR A 197 -1.74 -10.14 -12.80
CA THR A 197 -0.32 -10.38 -13.08
C THR A 197 -0.14 -11.13 -14.39
N LEU A 198 -0.91 -12.22 -14.58
CA LEU A 198 -0.90 -13.00 -15.81
C LEU A 198 -1.21 -12.12 -17.03
N ALA A 199 -2.24 -11.28 -16.94
CA ALA A 199 -2.64 -10.41 -18.05
C ALA A 199 -1.55 -9.42 -18.49
N ARG A 200 -0.78 -8.86 -17.54
CA ARG A 200 0.32 -7.95 -17.86
C ARG A 200 1.47 -8.67 -18.54
N LEU A 201 1.89 -9.82 -18.02
CA LEU A 201 3.02 -10.58 -18.56
C LEU A 201 2.67 -11.27 -19.89
N ALA A 202 1.42 -11.72 -20.06
CA ALA A 202 0.94 -12.31 -21.31
C ALA A 202 0.81 -11.29 -22.45
N ALA A 203 0.71 -9.99 -22.15
CA ALA A 203 0.55 -8.95 -23.16
C ALA A 203 1.73 -8.93 -24.17
N GLN A 204 2.94 -9.26 -23.73
CA GLN A 204 4.10 -9.33 -24.61
C GLN A 204 3.96 -10.46 -25.66
N GLN A 205 3.49 -11.64 -25.24
CA GLN A 205 3.22 -12.78 -26.12
C GLN A 205 2.19 -12.43 -27.21
N TRP A 206 1.17 -11.67 -26.82
CA TRP A 206 0.15 -11.17 -27.74
C TRP A 206 0.73 -10.18 -28.76
N LEU A 207 1.57 -9.24 -28.32
CA LEU A 207 2.17 -8.23 -29.18
C LEU A 207 3.15 -8.82 -30.20
N LEU A 208 3.97 -9.78 -29.78
CA LEU A 208 5.01 -10.38 -30.62
C LEU A 208 4.46 -11.48 -31.55
N TRP A 209 3.56 -12.32 -31.05
CA TRP A 209 3.17 -13.56 -31.74
C TRP A 209 1.66 -13.71 -31.95
N GLY A 210 0.84 -12.78 -31.46
CA GLY A 210 -0.62 -12.88 -31.54
C GLY A 210 -1.19 -14.08 -30.76
N GLN A 211 -0.41 -14.63 -29.83
CA GLN A 211 -0.80 -15.78 -29.02
C GLN A 211 -1.59 -15.34 -27.79
N VAL A 212 -2.65 -16.09 -27.47
CA VAL A 212 -3.47 -15.85 -26.28
C VAL A 212 -2.99 -16.78 -25.17
N VAL A 213 -2.16 -16.26 -24.27
CA VAL A 213 -1.59 -17.02 -23.14
C VAL A 213 -2.23 -16.54 -21.83
N VAL A 214 -3.54 -16.71 -21.72
CA VAL A 214 -4.33 -16.36 -20.54
C VAL A 214 -5.27 -17.51 -20.17
N LYS A 215 -5.82 -17.51 -18.94
CA LYS A 215 -6.59 -18.65 -18.40
C LYS A 215 -8.10 -18.52 -18.57
N THR A 216 -8.65 -17.31 -18.53
CA THR A 216 -10.10 -17.07 -18.63
C THR A 216 -10.44 -15.94 -19.60
N PRO A 217 -11.67 -15.88 -20.14
CA PRO A 217 -12.11 -14.76 -20.95
C PRO A 217 -11.93 -13.41 -20.23
N THR A 218 -12.16 -13.36 -18.91
CA THR A 218 -11.92 -12.13 -18.15
C THR A 218 -10.44 -11.71 -18.21
N ASP A 219 -9.50 -12.64 -18.21
CA ASP A 219 -8.06 -12.33 -18.26
C ASP A 219 -7.66 -11.78 -19.62
N LEU A 220 -8.33 -12.23 -20.69
CA LEU A 220 -8.20 -11.64 -22.01
C LEU A 220 -8.66 -10.16 -22.01
N LEU A 221 -9.76 -9.83 -21.32
CA LEU A 221 -10.18 -8.45 -21.15
C LEU A 221 -9.16 -7.61 -20.37
N ARG A 222 -8.55 -8.18 -19.32
CA ARG A 222 -7.50 -7.51 -18.55
C ARG A 222 -6.28 -7.20 -19.40
N MET A 223 -5.88 -8.15 -20.24
CA MET A 223 -4.76 -7.97 -21.17
C MET A 223 -5.06 -6.85 -22.17
N PHE A 224 -6.28 -6.81 -22.73
CA PHE A 224 -6.71 -5.71 -23.60
C PHE A 224 -6.76 -4.35 -22.88
N ALA A 225 -7.16 -4.32 -21.60
CA ALA A 225 -7.10 -3.10 -20.80
C ALA A 225 -5.65 -2.63 -20.64
N PHE A 226 -4.73 -3.53 -20.30
CA PHE A 226 -3.31 -3.21 -20.17
C PHE A 226 -2.70 -2.66 -21.47
N LEU A 227 -3.00 -3.31 -22.62
CA LEU A 227 -2.52 -2.86 -23.94
C LEU A 227 -3.02 -1.48 -24.36
N GLN A 228 -4.06 -0.96 -23.72
CA GLN A 228 -4.62 0.36 -23.97
C GLN A 228 -4.27 1.36 -22.86
N ASP A 229 -3.31 1.04 -22.00
CA ASP A 229 -2.89 1.83 -20.84
C ASP A 229 -4.07 2.16 -19.90
N GLN A 230 -4.90 1.15 -19.63
CA GLN A 230 -6.11 1.25 -18.79
C GLN A 230 -6.08 0.28 -17.61
N ASP A 231 -7.02 0.46 -16.67
CA ASP A 231 -7.08 -0.32 -15.43
C ASP A 231 -7.26 -1.83 -15.64
N VAL A 232 -6.17 -2.58 -15.45
CA VAL A 232 -6.09 -4.04 -15.57
C VAL A 232 -7.05 -4.79 -14.63
N SER A 233 -7.55 -4.17 -13.55
CA SER A 233 -8.53 -4.84 -12.68
C SER A 233 -9.95 -4.87 -13.23
N LEU A 234 -10.21 -4.08 -14.28
CA LEU A 234 -11.53 -3.82 -14.86
C LEU A 234 -12.49 -3.17 -13.85
N ALA A 235 -11.97 -2.41 -12.87
CA ALA A 235 -12.80 -1.70 -11.89
C ALA A 235 -13.38 -0.40 -12.47
N THR A 236 -12.79 0.12 -13.54
CA THR A 236 -13.38 1.16 -14.37
C THR A 236 -13.75 0.59 -15.74
N PRO A 237 -14.79 1.14 -16.41
CA PRO A 237 -15.07 0.78 -17.79
C PRO A 237 -13.85 0.97 -18.68
N ILE A 238 -13.55 -0.01 -19.52
CA ILE A 238 -12.44 0.09 -20.47
C ILE A 238 -12.95 0.55 -21.83
N ASN A 239 -12.19 1.44 -22.47
CA ASN A 239 -12.40 1.89 -23.83
C ASN A 239 -11.66 0.97 -24.79
N LEU A 240 -12.41 0.38 -25.73
CA LEU A 240 -11.87 -0.53 -26.75
C LEU A 240 -11.62 0.15 -28.09
N LYS A 241 -11.85 1.48 -28.21
CA LYS A 241 -11.58 2.24 -29.43
C LYS A 241 -10.07 2.18 -29.72
N GLY A 242 -9.69 1.41 -30.73
CA GLY A 242 -8.28 1.21 -31.12
C GLY A 242 -7.88 -0.26 -31.21
N LEU A 243 -8.60 -1.18 -30.57
CA LEU A 243 -8.37 -2.62 -30.70
C LEU A 243 -8.89 -3.10 -32.07
N LYS A 244 -8.00 -3.19 -33.05
CA LYS A 244 -8.26 -3.83 -34.34
C LYS A 244 -7.59 -5.21 -34.35
N PHE A 245 -8.38 -6.26 -34.53
CA PHE A 245 -7.86 -7.61 -34.63
C PHE A 245 -7.61 -7.99 -36.08
N LEU A 246 -6.39 -8.45 -36.38
CA LEU A 246 -6.12 -9.16 -37.64
C LEU A 246 -6.92 -10.48 -37.67
N LYS A 247 -7.22 -11.00 -38.86
CA LYS A 247 -7.96 -12.28 -39.00
C LYS A 247 -7.33 -13.44 -38.20
N PRO A 248 -5.98 -13.61 -38.14
CA PRO A 248 -5.35 -14.61 -37.28
C PRO A 248 -5.62 -14.39 -35.78
N GLN A 249 -5.56 -13.14 -35.31
CA GLN A 249 -5.85 -12.78 -33.92
C GLN A 249 -7.31 -13.04 -33.55
N ARG A 250 -8.26 -12.72 -34.46
CA ARG A 250 -9.69 -13.06 -34.28
C ARG A 250 -9.86 -14.56 -34.08
N ARG A 251 -9.23 -15.37 -34.94
CA ARG A 251 -9.26 -16.83 -34.85
C ARG A 251 -8.62 -17.34 -33.56
N ALA A 252 -7.50 -16.77 -33.14
CA ALA A 252 -6.83 -17.15 -31.89
C ALA A 252 -7.72 -16.88 -30.67
N VAL A 253 -8.36 -15.71 -30.61
CA VAL A 253 -9.34 -15.39 -29.56
C VAL A 253 -10.52 -16.35 -29.59
N MET A 254 -11.11 -16.61 -30.76
CA MET A 254 -12.23 -17.55 -30.88
C MET A 254 -11.85 -18.97 -30.45
N CYS A 255 -10.66 -19.43 -30.82
CA CYS A 255 -10.12 -20.73 -30.40
C CYS A 255 -9.99 -20.80 -28.88
N PHE A 256 -9.38 -19.78 -28.26
CA PHE A 256 -9.26 -19.68 -26.81
C PHE A 256 -10.61 -19.65 -26.10
N LEU A 257 -11.58 -18.86 -26.58
CA LEU A 257 -12.92 -18.85 -26.00
C LEU A 257 -13.59 -20.23 -26.07
N ASN A 258 -13.34 -20.99 -27.14
CA ASN A 258 -13.90 -22.33 -27.31
C ASN A 258 -13.35 -23.36 -26.31
N THR A 259 -12.12 -23.17 -25.80
CA THR A 259 -11.52 -24.07 -24.79
C THR A 259 -12.00 -23.76 -23.36
N CYS A 260 -12.60 -22.59 -23.11
CA CYS A 260 -13.04 -22.18 -21.78
C CYS A 260 -14.29 -22.98 -21.33
N PRO A 261 -14.27 -23.70 -20.19
CA PRO A 261 -15.39 -24.53 -19.76
C PRO A 261 -16.61 -23.71 -19.32
N ALA A 262 -16.40 -22.63 -18.55
CA ALA A 262 -17.47 -21.77 -18.01
C ALA A 262 -17.74 -20.51 -18.87
N LEU A 263 -17.63 -20.63 -20.19
CA LEU A 263 -17.65 -19.51 -21.14
C LEU A 263 -18.85 -18.56 -20.94
N GLY A 264 -20.06 -19.10 -20.75
CA GLY A 264 -21.26 -18.29 -20.53
C GLY A 264 -21.18 -17.40 -19.30
N GLU A 265 -20.75 -17.95 -18.15
CA GLU A 265 -20.60 -17.20 -16.91
C GLU A 265 -19.51 -16.11 -17.01
N ASP A 266 -18.38 -16.43 -17.66
CA ASP A 266 -17.28 -15.49 -17.83
C ASP A 266 -17.64 -14.32 -18.74
N LEU A 267 -18.40 -14.58 -19.81
CA LEU A 267 -18.90 -13.54 -20.72
C LEU A 267 -19.99 -12.69 -20.05
N LEU A 268 -20.90 -13.32 -19.31
CA LEU A 268 -21.97 -12.62 -18.59
C LEU A 268 -21.43 -11.58 -17.60
N ARG A 269 -20.32 -11.89 -16.92
CA ARG A 269 -19.67 -10.99 -15.95
C ARG A 269 -19.34 -9.61 -16.52
N TYR A 270 -18.98 -9.55 -17.80
CA TYR A 270 -18.70 -8.30 -18.51
C TYR A 270 -19.54 -8.18 -19.78
N ARG A 271 -20.83 -8.53 -19.69
CA ARG A 271 -21.77 -8.61 -20.83
C ARG A 271 -21.64 -7.48 -21.83
N ARG A 272 -21.77 -6.23 -21.38
CA ARG A 272 -21.73 -5.04 -22.25
C ARG A 272 -20.40 -4.93 -23.01
N LEU A 273 -19.29 -5.25 -22.34
CA LEU A 273 -17.96 -5.20 -22.92
C LEU A 273 -17.77 -6.30 -23.97
N TRP A 274 -18.21 -7.53 -23.68
CA TRP A 274 -18.17 -8.63 -24.63
C TRP A 274 -19.07 -8.41 -25.86
N ILE A 275 -20.25 -7.83 -25.68
CA ILE A 275 -21.10 -7.41 -26.80
C ILE A 275 -20.35 -6.39 -27.67
N SER A 276 -19.64 -5.44 -27.07
CA SER A 276 -18.80 -4.48 -27.81
C SER A 276 -17.65 -5.16 -28.55
N ILE A 277 -16.94 -6.10 -27.91
CA ILE A 277 -15.84 -6.87 -28.52
C ILE A 277 -16.33 -7.72 -29.69
N SER A 278 -17.53 -8.27 -29.60
CA SER A 278 -18.10 -9.12 -30.64
C SER A 278 -18.20 -8.42 -32.01
N ARG A 279 -18.31 -7.07 -32.01
CA ARG A 279 -18.31 -6.26 -33.24
C ARG A 279 -16.98 -6.29 -33.99
N TRP A 280 -15.87 -6.52 -33.27
CA TRP A 280 -14.51 -6.59 -33.82
C TRP A 280 -14.05 -8.04 -34.02
N LEU A 281 -14.54 -8.96 -33.19
CA LEU A 281 -14.22 -10.37 -33.28
C LEU A 281 -14.93 -11.05 -34.45
N HIS A 282 -16.10 -10.54 -34.83
CA HIS A 282 -17.02 -11.12 -35.82
C HIS A 282 -17.25 -12.64 -35.60
N PRO A 283 -17.84 -13.07 -34.46
CA PRO A 283 -18.05 -14.49 -34.19
C PRO A 283 -18.79 -15.25 -35.30
N GLY A 284 -19.69 -14.58 -36.01
CA GLY A 284 -20.44 -15.13 -37.14
C GLY A 284 -19.57 -15.66 -38.30
N ASP A 285 -18.37 -15.10 -38.49
CA ASP A 285 -17.43 -15.58 -39.51
C ASP A 285 -16.92 -17.01 -39.21
N PHE A 286 -17.07 -17.47 -37.95
CA PHE A 286 -16.50 -18.71 -37.46
C PHE A 286 -17.53 -19.75 -37.00
N VAL A 287 -18.81 -19.62 -37.41
CA VAL A 287 -19.90 -20.55 -37.03
C VAL A 287 -19.54 -22.01 -37.25
N LYS A 288 -18.91 -22.34 -38.38
CA LYS A 288 -18.51 -23.71 -38.71
C LYS A 288 -17.36 -24.24 -37.82
N GLN A 289 -16.51 -23.36 -37.30
CA GLN A 289 -15.31 -23.73 -36.53
C GLN A 289 -15.56 -23.73 -35.02
N PHE A 290 -16.34 -22.75 -34.53
CA PHE A 290 -16.57 -22.54 -33.10
C PHE A 290 -18.08 -22.31 -32.80
N PRO A 291 -18.96 -23.28 -33.13
CA PRO A 291 -20.42 -23.11 -32.99
C PRO A 291 -20.84 -22.83 -31.54
N ARG A 292 -20.17 -23.45 -30.57
CA ARG A 292 -20.38 -23.21 -29.13
C ARG A 292 -20.16 -21.75 -28.74
N VAL A 293 -19.07 -21.13 -29.21
CA VAL A 293 -18.75 -19.72 -28.90
C VAL A 293 -19.80 -18.79 -29.49
N VAL A 294 -20.23 -19.05 -30.73
CA VAL A 294 -21.28 -18.27 -31.38
C VAL A 294 -22.60 -18.37 -30.63
N GLN A 295 -23.00 -19.58 -30.22
CA GLN A 295 -24.22 -19.79 -29.43
C GLN A 295 -24.17 -19.00 -28.12
N VAL A 296 -23.04 -19.05 -27.39
CA VAL A 296 -22.91 -18.29 -26.14
C VAL A 296 -22.99 -16.78 -26.37
N PHE A 297 -22.43 -16.25 -27.47
CA PHE A 297 -22.62 -14.83 -27.82
C PHE A 297 -24.07 -14.49 -28.17
N ASP A 298 -24.82 -15.42 -28.78
CA ASP A 298 -26.24 -15.24 -29.04
C ASP A 298 -27.05 -15.24 -27.74
N ASP A 299 -26.80 -16.20 -26.85
CA ASP A 299 -27.43 -16.28 -25.53
C ASP A 299 -27.10 -15.04 -24.68
N LEU A 300 -25.87 -14.54 -24.77
CA LEU A 300 -25.43 -13.30 -24.10
C LEU A 300 -26.19 -12.07 -24.60
N ARG A 301 -26.46 -11.97 -25.91
CA ARG A 301 -27.21 -10.84 -26.49
C ARG A 301 -28.68 -10.87 -26.14
N ASN A 302 -29.26 -12.07 -26.04
CA ASN A 302 -30.67 -12.30 -25.81
C ASN A 302 -31.02 -12.60 -24.33
N ASP A 303 -30.09 -12.34 -23.40
CA ASP A 303 -30.28 -12.48 -21.94
C ASP A 303 -30.72 -13.88 -21.49
N ARG A 304 -30.21 -14.93 -22.15
CA ARG A 304 -30.49 -16.34 -21.82
C ARG A 304 -29.47 -16.99 -20.88
N LEU A 305 -28.48 -16.23 -20.40
CA LEU A 305 -27.44 -16.72 -19.49
C LEU A 305 -27.74 -16.33 -18.04
N GLN A 306 -27.45 -17.23 -17.10
CA GLN A 306 -27.58 -17.00 -15.66
C GLN A 306 -26.23 -17.21 -14.96
N SER A 307 -25.91 -16.37 -13.98
CA SER A 307 -24.68 -16.53 -13.18
C SER A 307 -24.84 -17.64 -12.14
N PHE A 308 -23.74 -18.26 -11.74
CA PHE A 308 -23.75 -19.23 -10.64
C PHE A 308 -24.32 -18.66 -9.34
N ASP A 309 -23.99 -17.40 -9.01
CA ASP A 309 -24.59 -16.73 -7.83
C ASP A 309 -26.11 -16.61 -7.95
N ALA A 310 -26.63 -16.28 -9.14
CA ALA A 310 -28.07 -16.22 -9.37
C ALA A 310 -28.71 -17.62 -9.33
N GLN A 311 -28.04 -18.67 -9.79
CA GLN A 311 -28.52 -20.05 -9.64
C GLN A 311 -28.63 -20.41 -8.16
N VAL A 312 -27.58 -20.18 -7.37
CA VAL A 312 -27.56 -20.45 -5.92
C VAL A 312 -28.67 -19.70 -5.18
N LEU A 313 -28.94 -18.43 -5.53
CA LEU A 313 -29.96 -17.61 -4.87
C LEU A 313 -31.39 -17.95 -5.30
N ASN A 314 -31.60 -18.45 -6.53
CA ASN A 314 -32.92 -18.76 -7.07
C ASN A 314 -33.36 -20.21 -6.81
N THR A 315 -32.53 -20.99 -6.13
CA THR A 315 -32.76 -22.40 -5.83
C THR A 315 -33.01 -22.58 -4.32
N PRO A 316 -33.83 -23.56 -3.89
CA PRO A 316 -34.08 -23.80 -2.46
C PRO A 316 -32.81 -24.13 -1.66
N PRO A 317 -32.70 -23.75 -0.38
CA PRO A 317 -31.47 -23.83 0.41
C PRO A 317 -30.73 -25.17 0.38
N LYS A 318 -31.44 -26.31 0.42
CA LYS A 318 -30.83 -27.65 0.34
C LYS A 318 -30.11 -27.90 -0.98
N GLN A 319 -30.73 -27.49 -2.09
CA GLN A 319 -30.16 -27.64 -3.43
C GLN A 319 -29.04 -26.61 -3.66
N SER A 320 -29.17 -25.40 -3.11
CA SER A 320 -28.11 -24.38 -3.14
C SER A 320 -26.84 -24.81 -2.42
N LEU A 321 -26.95 -25.57 -1.33
CA LEU A 321 -25.81 -26.16 -0.63
C LEU A 321 -25.08 -27.19 -1.50
N ALA A 322 -25.82 -28.12 -2.12
CA ALA A 322 -25.25 -29.10 -3.06
C ALA A 322 -24.55 -28.41 -4.25
N LEU A 323 -25.13 -27.35 -4.80
CA LEU A 323 -24.49 -26.53 -5.83
C LEU A 323 -23.19 -25.90 -5.33
N LEU A 324 -23.17 -25.34 -4.11
CA LEU A 324 -21.98 -24.71 -3.54
C LEU A 324 -20.85 -25.72 -3.25
N GLN A 325 -21.17 -26.97 -2.89
CA GLN A 325 -20.18 -28.02 -2.71
C GLN A 325 -19.39 -28.32 -4.00
N THR A 326 -19.98 -28.08 -5.18
CA THR A 326 -19.24 -28.19 -6.46
C THR A 326 -18.19 -27.08 -6.66
N ARG A 327 -18.24 -26.01 -5.86
CA ARG A 327 -17.32 -24.85 -5.92
C ARG A 327 -16.87 -24.44 -4.50
N PRO A 328 -15.93 -25.16 -3.87
CA PRO A 328 -15.49 -24.95 -2.48
C PRO A 328 -15.11 -23.50 -2.13
N SER A 329 -14.41 -22.80 -3.04
CA SER A 329 -14.06 -21.38 -2.83
C SER A 329 -15.28 -20.45 -2.78
N MET A 330 -16.36 -20.76 -3.50
CA MET A 330 -17.61 -20.00 -3.44
C MET A 330 -18.42 -20.37 -2.20
N LEU A 331 -18.40 -21.65 -1.78
CA LEU A 331 -18.98 -22.10 -0.51
C LEU A 331 -18.38 -21.32 0.65
N LEU A 332 -17.05 -21.27 0.76
CA LEU A 332 -16.32 -20.51 1.78
C LEU A 332 -16.70 -19.02 1.82
N ARG A 333 -16.88 -18.39 0.65
CA ARG A 333 -17.30 -16.98 0.55
C ARG A 333 -18.75 -16.74 1.00
N LYS A 334 -19.57 -17.79 1.04
CA LYS A 334 -20.98 -17.75 1.44
C LYS A 334 -21.26 -18.41 2.79
N VAL A 335 -20.25 -18.79 3.57
CA VAL A 335 -20.45 -19.42 4.90
C VAL A 335 -21.40 -18.61 5.77
N GLY A 336 -21.22 -17.29 5.88
CA GLY A 336 -22.13 -16.44 6.66
C GLY A 336 -23.58 -16.44 6.16
N TRP A 337 -23.81 -16.62 4.86
CA TRP A 337 -25.16 -16.80 4.31
C TRP A 337 -25.70 -18.21 4.60
N LEU A 338 -24.85 -19.25 4.49
CA LEU A 338 -25.22 -20.63 4.77
C LEU A 338 -25.62 -20.84 6.24
N LEU A 339 -24.93 -20.20 7.19
CA LEU A 339 -25.25 -20.27 8.62
C LEU A 339 -26.61 -19.66 8.97
N GLN A 340 -27.15 -18.79 8.12
CA GLN A 340 -28.51 -18.27 8.29
C GLN A 340 -29.59 -19.24 7.79
N GLN A 341 -29.21 -20.28 7.04
CA GLN A 341 -30.11 -21.17 6.32
C GLN A 341 -30.02 -22.63 6.79
N HIS A 342 -28.93 -22.99 7.48
CA HIS A 342 -28.61 -24.36 7.88
C HIS A 342 -28.00 -24.39 9.28
N PRO A 343 -28.12 -25.52 10.02
CA PRO A 343 -27.45 -25.69 11.31
C PRO A 343 -25.93 -25.57 11.21
N THR A 344 -25.31 -25.04 12.27
CA THR A 344 -23.86 -24.83 12.38
C THR A 344 -23.08 -26.13 12.19
N GLU A 345 -23.58 -27.22 12.77
CA GLU A 345 -22.98 -28.57 12.74
C GLU A 345 -22.90 -29.09 11.30
N THR A 346 -23.96 -28.89 10.51
CA THR A 346 -24.01 -29.29 9.09
C THR A 346 -22.94 -28.56 8.28
N ILE A 347 -22.78 -27.25 8.51
CA ILE A 347 -21.77 -26.45 7.79
C ILE A 347 -20.36 -26.84 8.23
N ALA A 348 -20.15 -27.10 9.52
CA ALA A 348 -18.86 -27.56 10.04
C ALA A 348 -18.45 -28.91 9.41
N GLN A 349 -19.35 -29.89 9.35
CA GLN A 349 -19.11 -31.19 8.71
C GLN A 349 -18.71 -31.04 7.24
N ILE A 350 -19.45 -30.24 6.48
CA ILE A 350 -19.15 -30.01 5.06
C ILE A 350 -17.77 -29.36 4.87
N LEU A 351 -17.37 -28.45 5.76
CA LEU A 351 -16.05 -27.85 5.69
C LEU A 351 -14.94 -28.85 6.03
N LEU A 352 -15.17 -29.77 6.97
CA LEU A 352 -14.23 -30.85 7.29
C LEU A 352 -14.06 -31.84 6.13
N GLU A 353 -15.11 -32.07 5.33
CA GLU A 353 -15.01 -32.89 4.11
C GLU A 353 -14.11 -32.27 3.02
N LEU A 354 -13.78 -30.98 3.12
CA LEU A 354 -12.88 -30.31 2.17
C LEU A 354 -11.38 -30.54 2.48
N ASP A 355 -11.03 -31.33 3.49
CA ASP A 355 -9.64 -31.51 3.94
C ASP A 355 -8.71 -32.01 2.85
N GLU A 356 -9.15 -32.99 2.03
CA GLU A 356 -8.38 -33.49 0.88
C GLU A 356 -8.13 -32.41 -0.20
N GLN A 357 -8.99 -31.39 -0.24
CA GLN A 357 -8.89 -30.28 -1.19
C GLN A 357 -8.21 -29.04 -0.58
N ALA A 358 -7.81 -29.07 0.70
CA ALA A 358 -7.26 -27.92 1.42
C ALA A 358 -6.08 -27.27 0.71
N GLN A 359 -5.19 -28.07 0.10
CA GLN A 359 -4.03 -27.59 -0.65
C GLN A 359 -4.41 -26.76 -1.90
N ASN A 360 -5.59 -27.00 -2.48
CA ASN A 360 -6.10 -26.27 -3.64
C ASN A 360 -6.86 -24.98 -3.26
N LEU A 361 -7.13 -24.77 -1.97
CA LEU A 361 -7.81 -23.60 -1.47
C LEU A 361 -6.82 -22.45 -1.23
N PRO A 362 -7.12 -21.22 -1.66
CA PRO A 362 -6.24 -20.09 -1.36
C PRO A 362 -6.19 -19.82 0.14
N LEU A 363 -5.01 -19.92 0.76
CA LEU A 363 -4.80 -19.57 2.17
C LEU A 363 -5.34 -18.16 2.53
N PRO A 364 -5.17 -17.11 1.69
CA PRO A 364 -5.79 -15.81 1.95
C PRO A 364 -7.31 -15.84 2.08
N LEU A 365 -8.00 -16.75 1.39
CA LEU A 365 -9.45 -16.92 1.49
C LEU A 365 -9.81 -17.54 2.85
N LEU A 366 -9.18 -18.65 3.22
CA LEU A 366 -9.41 -19.34 4.49
C LEU A 366 -9.17 -18.40 5.68
N ALA A 367 -8.03 -17.70 5.67
CA ALA A 367 -7.70 -16.75 6.73
C ALA A 367 -8.72 -15.60 6.85
N ASN A 368 -9.21 -15.09 5.72
CA ASN A 368 -10.25 -14.04 5.74
C ASN A 368 -11.60 -14.55 6.23
N VAL A 369 -11.98 -15.79 5.91
CA VAL A 369 -13.20 -16.42 6.41
C VAL A 369 -13.08 -16.64 7.92
N PHE A 370 -11.98 -17.21 8.39
CA PHE A 370 -11.70 -17.38 9.82
C PHE A 370 -11.84 -16.07 10.59
N CYS A 371 -11.17 -14.99 10.15
CA CYS A 371 -11.24 -13.70 10.83
C CYS A 371 -12.64 -13.08 10.78
N ALA A 372 -13.40 -13.32 9.70
CA ALA A 372 -14.75 -12.79 9.55
C ALA A 372 -15.79 -13.53 10.42
N LEU A 373 -15.51 -14.77 10.82
CA LEU A 373 -16.32 -15.57 11.75
C LEU A 373 -15.93 -15.29 13.21
N LYS A 374 -14.62 -15.24 13.49
CA LYS A 374 -14.06 -14.94 14.82
C LYS A 374 -14.54 -13.59 15.35
N ASP A 375 -14.66 -12.61 14.47
CA ASP A 375 -15.05 -11.26 14.83
C ASP A 375 -16.21 -10.77 13.94
N GLN A 376 -17.40 -10.72 14.54
CA GLN A 376 -18.65 -10.42 13.85
C GLN A 376 -19.01 -8.93 13.83
N ARG A 377 -18.12 -8.03 14.31
CA ARG A 377 -18.35 -6.58 14.31
C ARG A 377 -18.47 -5.98 12.91
N ASP A 378 -18.94 -4.73 12.84
CA ASP A 378 -18.94 -3.93 11.61
C ASP A 378 -17.54 -3.86 10.99
N ARG A 379 -17.45 -4.12 9.68
CA ARG A 379 -16.17 -4.29 8.99
C ARG A 379 -16.01 -3.26 7.90
N LEU A 380 -14.86 -2.60 7.89
CA LEU A 380 -14.41 -1.81 6.75
C LEU A 380 -14.03 -2.74 5.60
N ILE A 381 -14.49 -2.43 4.41
CA ILE A 381 -14.03 -3.07 3.18
C ILE A 381 -13.47 -2.00 2.27
N ILE A 382 -12.36 -2.33 1.63
CA ILE A 382 -11.73 -1.47 0.64
C ILE A 382 -11.92 -2.16 -0.71
N ASN A 383 -12.57 -1.46 -1.64
CA ASN A 383 -12.81 -2.02 -2.97
C ASN A 383 -11.54 -1.98 -3.83
N LYS A 384 -11.60 -2.54 -5.04
CA LYS A 384 -10.49 -2.54 -6.01
C LYS A 384 -10.02 -1.15 -6.45
N GLN A 385 -10.86 -0.13 -6.28
CA GLN A 385 -10.52 1.27 -6.54
C GLN A 385 -9.85 1.95 -5.34
N GLY A 386 -9.60 1.22 -4.24
CA GLY A 386 -9.03 1.79 -3.01
C GLY A 386 -10.04 2.56 -2.15
N LYS A 387 -11.35 2.51 -2.47
CA LYS A 387 -12.36 3.26 -1.72
C LYS A 387 -12.88 2.46 -0.50
N PRO A 388 -12.89 3.07 0.69
CA PRO A 388 -13.46 2.47 1.89
C PRO A 388 -15.00 2.48 1.86
N TYR A 389 -15.62 1.43 2.39
CA TYR A 389 -17.03 1.38 2.75
C TYR A 389 -17.23 0.49 3.97
N THR A 390 -18.09 0.91 4.89
CA THR A 390 -18.42 0.13 6.08
C THR A 390 -19.69 -0.66 5.81
N ILE A 391 -19.65 -1.97 6.07
CA ILE A 391 -20.88 -2.77 6.13
C ILE A 391 -21.39 -2.68 7.56
N ALA A 392 -22.35 -1.78 7.78
CA ALA A 392 -23.05 -1.67 9.05
C ALA A 392 -24.10 -2.80 9.16
N LYS A 393 -24.27 -3.36 10.36
CA LYS A 393 -25.34 -4.32 10.70
C LYS A 393 -25.17 -5.70 10.06
N ARG A 394 -24.11 -6.42 10.44
CA ARG A 394 -24.07 -7.87 10.19
C ARG A 394 -25.20 -8.56 10.94
N VAL A 395 -25.76 -9.59 10.32
CA VAL A 395 -26.64 -10.55 10.99
C VAL A 395 -25.78 -11.28 12.02
N ASP A 396 -26.24 -11.33 13.26
CA ASP A 396 -25.64 -12.15 14.30
C ASP A 396 -25.73 -13.61 13.87
N LEU A 397 -24.56 -14.25 13.69
CA LEU A 397 -24.48 -15.64 13.26
C LEU A 397 -24.63 -16.61 14.44
N GLY A 398 -24.79 -16.11 15.67
CA GLY A 398 -24.80 -16.91 16.88
C GLY A 398 -23.45 -17.58 17.14
N ASP A 399 -23.51 -18.76 17.75
CA ASP A 399 -22.31 -19.57 18.00
C ASP A 399 -21.83 -20.24 16.70
N VAL A 400 -20.61 -19.86 16.30
CA VAL A 400 -19.93 -20.35 15.09
C VAL A 400 -18.67 -21.16 15.44
N SER A 401 -18.50 -21.59 16.70
CA SER A 401 -17.26 -22.20 17.19
C SER A 401 -16.86 -23.45 16.41
N GLU A 402 -17.80 -24.33 16.07
CA GLU A 402 -17.52 -25.54 15.29
C GLU A 402 -17.05 -25.22 13.86
N VAL A 403 -17.70 -24.26 13.21
CA VAL A 403 -17.37 -23.82 11.85
C VAL A 403 -16.02 -23.11 11.85
N LEU A 404 -15.74 -22.31 12.88
CA LEU A 404 -14.44 -21.66 13.07
C LEU A 404 -13.32 -22.69 13.20
N ALA A 405 -13.54 -23.74 14.01
CA ALA A 405 -12.61 -24.86 14.17
C ALA A 405 -12.40 -25.63 12.87
N ALA A 406 -13.46 -25.86 12.09
CA ALA A 406 -13.36 -26.52 10.78
C ALA A 406 -12.53 -25.71 9.78
N VAL A 407 -12.72 -24.38 9.72
CA VAL A 407 -11.90 -23.49 8.87
C VAL A 407 -10.45 -23.47 9.34
N GLU A 408 -10.20 -23.45 10.65
CA GLU A 408 -8.84 -23.53 11.20
C GLU A 408 -8.16 -24.86 10.87
N SER A 409 -8.89 -25.98 10.93
CA SER A 409 -8.39 -27.29 10.53
C SER A 409 -7.90 -27.28 9.08
N LEU A 410 -8.67 -26.72 8.14
CA LEU A 410 -8.26 -26.59 6.74
C LEU A 410 -6.97 -25.78 6.59
N ILE A 411 -6.81 -24.70 7.38
CA ILE A 411 -5.59 -23.90 7.39
C ILE A 411 -4.41 -24.73 7.91
N LEU A 412 -4.58 -25.46 9.02
CA LEU A 412 -3.51 -26.26 9.61
C LEU A 412 -3.10 -27.42 8.69
N THR A 413 -4.04 -28.11 8.06
CA THR A 413 -3.78 -29.14 7.05
C THR A 413 -2.98 -28.57 5.88
N GLN A 414 -3.34 -27.39 5.40
CA GLN A 414 -2.61 -26.72 4.32
C GLN A 414 -1.16 -26.41 4.69
N LEU A 415 -0.90 -26.02 5.94
CA LEU A 415 0.43 -25.60 6.42
C LEU A 415 1.27 -26.73 7.01
N GLN A 416 0.71 -27.91 7.19
CA GLN A 416 1.39 -29.04 7.83
C GLN A 416 2.62 -29.48 7.02
N GLY A 417 3.76 -29.61 7.69
CA GLY A 417 5.02 -30.05 7.07
C GLY A 417 5.63 -29.04 6.09
N SER A 418 5.04 -27.84 5.95
CA SER A 418 5.57 -26.80 5.06
C SER A 418 6.86 -26.16 5.57
N LYS A 419 7.19 -26.33 6.86
CA LYS A 419 8.37 -25.75 7.51
C LYS A 419 9.03 -26.73 8.47
N ASN A 420 10.37 -26.75 8.48
CA ASN A 420 11.16 -27.51 9.43
C ASN A 420 11.49 -26.70 10.70
N TRP A 421 10.49 -26.03 11.28
CA TRP A 421 10.68 -25.18 12.46
C TRP A 421 10.68 -26.02 13.74
N ARG A 422 11.75 -25.92 14.55
CA ARG A 422 11.83 -26.61 15.85
C ARG A 422 11.52 -25.68 17.01
N THR A 423 12.29 -24.60 17.15
CA THR A 423 12.09 -23.57 18.19
C THR A 423 11.88 -22.21 17.54
N VAL A 424 10.80 -21.54 17.91
CA VAL A 424 10.37 -20.28 17.29
C VAL A 424 10.18 -19.21 18.35
N TRP A 425 10.62 -18.00 18.05
CA TRP A 425 10.21 -16.81 18.77
C TRP A 425 9.40 -15.91 17.84
N VAL A 426 8.24 -15.47 18.34
CA VAL A 426 7.34 -14.57 17.63
C VAL A 426 7.29 -13.26 18.42
N ASP A 427 7.67 -12.17 17.77
CA ASP A 427 7.60 -10.83 18.35
C ASP A 427 6.13 -10.43 18.56
N PRO A 428 5.68 -10.09 19.79
CA PRO A 428 4.32 -9.63 20.03
C PRO A 428 3.92 -8.41 19.18
N ALA A 429 4.88 -7.60 18.71
CA ALA A 429 4.60 -6.45 17.86
C ALA A 429 3.94 -6.81 16.52
N ILE A 430 4.11 -8.05 16.03
CA ILE A 430 3.50 -8.48 14.75
C ILE A 430 2.04 -8.92 14.87
N ASP A 431 1.49 -9.05 16.09
CA ASP A 431 0.09 -9.47 16.31
C ASP A 431 -0.91 -8.46 15.74
N LYS A 432 -0.54 -7.16 15.71
CA LYS A 432 -1.37 -6.07 15.18
C LYS A 432 -1.01 -5.65 13.75
N LEU A 433 -0.11 -6.39 13.08
CA LEU A 433 0.24 -6.13 11.68
C LEU A 433 -0.61 -6.96 10.74
N VAL A 434 -1.43 -6.30 9.94
CA VAL A 434 -2.34 -6.93 8.99
C VAL A 434 -1.55 -7.49 7.81
N LEU A 435 -1.93 -8.68 7.33
CA LEU A 435 -1.34 -9.24 6.11
C LEU A 435 -1.72 -8.36 4.90
N PRO A 436 -0.78 -7.97 4.02
CA PRO A 436 -1.03 -7.14 2.84
C PRO A 436 -1.75 -7.90 1.70
N LEU A 437 -2.92 -8.47 1.99
CA LEU A 437 -3.71 -9.24 1.03
C LEU A 437 -4.43 -8.37 -0.03
N GLN A 438 -4.47 -7.05 0.20
CA GLN A 438 -5.17 -6.06 -0.64
C GLN A 438 -4.29 -4.83 -0.94
N ALA A 439 -3.02 -5.04 -1.30
CA ALA A 439 -2.01 -3.99 -1.44
C ALA A 439 -1.95 -3.30 -2.83
N ARG A 440 -2.81 -3.67 -3.79
CA ARG A 440 -2.76 -3.18 -5.18
C ARG A 440 -2.64 -1.65 -5.30
N LYS A 441 -3.50 -0.93 -4.58
CA LYS A 441 -3.60 0.54 -4.55
C LYS A 441 -2.95 1.13 -3.30
N GLN A 442 -1.96 0.45 -2.74
CA GLN A 442 -1.17 0.98 -1.64
C GLN A 442 -0.04 1.85 -2.21
N SER A 443 0.23 2.98 -1.58
CA SER A 443 1.27 3.92 -1.99
C SER A 443 2.67 3.36 -1.74
N ASP A 444 3.67 3.85 -2.49
CA ASP A 444 5.07 3.45 -2.29
C ASP A 444 5.74 4.24 -1.19
N GLY A 445 6.18 3.52 -0.15
CA GLY A 445 6.74 4.09 1.06
C GLY A 445 7.80 3.18 1.68
N LEU A 446 8.46 3.66 2.74
CA LEU A 446 9.55 2.95 3.42
C LEU A 446 9.01 1.77 4.24
N LEU A 447 7.81 1.91 4.80
CA LEU A 447 7.13 0.91 5.59
C LEU A 447 6.09 0.17 4.73
N ASN A 448 6.31 -1.12 4.50
CA ASN A 448 5.36 -1.98 3.80
C ASN A 448 4.22 -2.47 4.72
N LEU A 449 3.51 -1.52 5.36
CA LEU A 449 2.43 -1.82 6.30
C LEU A 449 1.09 -1.94 5.58
N ALA A 450 0.38 -3.05 5.73
CA ALA A 450 -0.98 -3.12 5.23
C ALA A 450 -1.91 -2.16 5.99
N ARG A 451 -2.93 -1.65 5.30
CA ARG A 451 -3.95 -0.81 5.93
C ARG A 451 -4.56 -1.47 7.17
N GLY A 452 -4.73 -0.68 8.22
CA GLY A 452 -5.20 -1.07 9.54
C GLY A 452 -4.15 -1.72 10.44
N SER A 453 -2.93 -1.94 9.95
CA SER A 453 -1.81 -2.36 10.80
C SER A 453 -1.51 -1.30 11.85
N ARG A 454 -1.15 -1.73 13.06
CA ARG A 454 -0.80 -0.83 14.16
C ARG A 454 0.66 -1.00 14.54
N ILE A 455 1.39 0.11 14.63
CA ILE A 455 2.77 0.14 15.10
C ILE A 455 2.89 1.07 16.32
N PRO A 456 3.69 0.72 17.33
CA PRO A 456 3.96 1.61 18.46
C PRO A 456 4.82 2.79 18.00
N LEU A 457 4.62 3.94 18.64
CA LEU A 457 5.51 5.09 18.49
C LEU A 457 6.75 4.92 19.36
N THR A 458 7.92 5.23 18.81
CA THR A 458 9.23 5.06 19.46
C THR A 458 9.86 6.39 19.89
N ALA A 459 9.22 7.52 19.58
CA ALA A 459 9.73 8.87 19.88
C ALA A 459 8.62 9.77 20.45
N PRO A 460 8.96 10.79 21.25
CA PRO A 460 7.99 11.64 21.93
C PRO A 460 7.28 12.65 21.01
N VAL A 461 7.80 12.90 19.81
CA VAL A 461 7.21 13.83 18.84
C VAL A 461 7.08 13.16 17.48
N VAL A 462 5.89 13.29 16.88
CA VAL A 462 5.64 12.91 15.49
C VAL A 462 5.52 14.19 14.67
N ARG A 463 6.46 14.45 13.77
CA ARG A 463 6.40 15.59 12.84
C ARG A 463 5.90 15.12 11.49
N LEU A 464 4.68 15.52 11.15
CA LEU A 464 4.11 15.33 9.81
C LEU A 464 4.81 16.26 8.84
N PHE A 465 4.94 15.84 7.59
CA PHE A 465 5.38 16.70 6.51
C PHE A 465 4.64 16.40 5.21
N VAL A 466 4.46 17.43 4.39
CA VAL A 466 4.13 17.34 2.97
C VAL A 466 5.09 18.24 2.20
N TYR A 467 5.46 17.80 1.01
CA TYR A 467 6.18 18.57 0.02
C TYR A 467 5.48 18.42 -1.33
N TRP A 468 5.32 19.50 -2.07
CA TRP A 468 4.83 19.44 -3.44
C TRP A 468 5.56 20.43 -4.33
N HIS A 469 5.70 20.08 -5.61
CA HIS A 469 6.26 20.93 -6.65
C HIS A 469 5.25 21.03 -7.79
N GLN A 470 4.72 22.23 -8.00
CA GLN A 470 3.78 22.46 -9.08
C GLN A 470 4.48 22.32 -10.45
N ARG A 471 3.75 21.86 -11.47
CA ARG A 471 4.29 21.65 -12.82
C ARG A 471 3.99 22.82 -13.75
N GLN A 472 2.74 23.25 -13.82
CA GLN A 472 2.21 24.25 -14.75
C GLN A 472 1.27 25.24 -14.05
N HIS A 473 0.36 24.76 -13.21
CA HIS A 473 -0.63 25.61 -12.54
C HIS A 473 -0.27 25.88 -11.08
N ARG A 474 -0.72 27.01 -10.51
CA ARG A 474 -0.63 27.23 -9.05
C ARG A 474 -1.32 26.06 -8.35
N THR A 475 -0.57 25.42 -7.45
CA THR A 475 -1.04 24.26 -6.71
C THR A 475 -0.86 24.49 -5.22
N ASP A 476 -1.91 24.15 -4.49
CA ASP A 476 -2.14 24.53 -3.10
C ASP A 476 -2.56 23.26 -2.33
N LEU A 477 -1.67 22.79 -1.46
CA LEU A 477 -1.89 21.61 -0.63
C LEU A 477 -1.90 22.04 0.83
N ASP A 478 -2.95 21.64 1.55
CA ASP A 478 -3.06 21.83 2.98
C ASP A 478 -2.62 20.56 3.71
N LEU A 479 -1.70 20.69 4.66
CA LEU A 479 -1.50 19.70 5.71
C LEU A 479 -2.46 20.01 6.87
N SER A 480 -3.13 19.01 7.41
CA SER A 480 -4.11 19.22 8.48
C SER A 480 -4.18 18.00 9.40
N VAL A 481 -4.70 18.20 10.61
CA VAL A 481 -4.98 17.14 11.58
C VAL A 481 -6.37 17.36 12.16
N LEU A 482 -7.29 16.42 11.97
CA LEU A 482 -8.53 16.41 12.73
C LEU A 482 -8.26 15.78 14.10
N LYS A 483 -8.84 16.38 15.13
CA LYS A 483 -8.92 15.81 16.48
C LYS A 483 -10.27 15.10 16.60
N LEU A 484 -10.25 13.85 17.00
CA LEU A 484 -11.43 13.05 17.29
C LEU A 484 -11.42 12.64 18.76
N ASP A 485 -12.60 12.63 19.40
CA ASP A 485 -12.74 12.09 20.75
C ASP A 485 -12.68 10.54 20.75
N THR A 486 -12.80 9.94 21.93
CA THR A 486 -12.79 8.47 22.08
C THR A 486 -14.00 7.77 21.43
N ALA A 487 -15.04 8.51 21.05
CA ALA A 487 -16.19 8.04 20.29
C ALA A 487 -16.07 8.36 18.78
N PHE A 488 -14.88 8.76 18.31
CA PHE A 488 -14.58 9.18 16.95
C PHE A 488 -15.36 10.41 16.46
N LYS A 489 -15.96 11.18 17.36
CA LYS A 489 -16.64 12.44 17.01
C LYS A 489 -15.62 13.55 16.87
N TYR A 490 -15.92 14.50 16.00
CA TYR A 490 -15.09 15.68 15.78
C TYR A 490 -14.93 16.50 17.05
N ALA A 491 -13.68 16.77 17.44
CA ALA A 491 -13.29 17.51 18.63
C ALA A 491 -12.45 18.77 18.33
N GLY A 492 -12.26 19.09 17.04
CA GLY A 492 -11.47 20.24 16.57
C GLY A 492 -10.45 19.84 15.50
N GLN A 493 -9.62 20.78 15.08
CA GLN A 493 -8.59 20.56 14.08
C GLN A 493 -7.36 21.44 14.30
N VAL A 494 -6.29 21.14 13.56
CA VAL A 494 -5.19 22.06 13.23
C VAL A 494 -5.05 22.04 11.71
N SER A 495 -4.99 23.21 11.08
CA SER A 495 -5.07 23.40 9.62
C SER A 495 -4.58 24.80 9.22
N TRP A 496 -4.63 25.13 7.93
CA TRP A 496 -4.23 26.43 7.35
C TRP A 496 -4.87 27.67 8.01
N ASN A 497 -6.02 27.51 8.67
CA ASN A 497 -6.76 28.57 9.39
C ASN A 497 -6.67 28.47 10.92
N GLN A 498 -5.99 27.46 11.45
CA GLN A 498 -5.78 27.22 12.88
C GLN A 498 -4.43 26.53 13.08
N TYR A 499 -3.36 27.31 13.33
CA TYR A 499 -2.00 26.77 13.39
C TYR A 499 -1.70 26.02 14.70
N GLY A 500 -2.58 26.12 15.69
CA GLY A 500 -2.40 25.50 17.00
C GLY A 500 -1.49 26.31 17.92
N LYS A 501 -1.70 26.17 19.24
CA LYS A 501 -1.05 27.01 20.27
C LYS A 501 0.33 26.48 20.72
N GLY A 502 1.06 25.78 19.85
CA GLY A 502 2.45 25.34 20.04
C GLY A 502 2.72 24.23 21.06
N LYS A 503 1.84 24.01 22.06
CA LYS A 503 2.09 23.11 23.20
C LYS A 503 1.76 21.63 22.94
N ASP A 504 0.69 21.34 22.20
CA ASP A 504 0.27 19.99 21.85
C ASP A 504 0.49 19.71 20.36
N ILE A 505 -0.07 20.57 19.52
CA ILE A 505 -0.02 20.48 18.07
C ILE A 505 0.32 21.86 17.50
N ALA A 506 1.25 21.89 16.54
CA ALA A 506 1.77 23.12 15.95
C ALA A 506 1.93 22.97 14.43
N HIS A 507 1.40 23.91 13.65
CA HIS A 507 1.48 23.94 12.19
C HIS A 507 2.52 24.96 11.73
N SER A 508 3.29 24.64 10.69
CA SER A 508 4.35 25.51 10.19
C SER A 508 3.89 26.72 9.36
N GLY A 509 2.60 27.04 9.38
CA GLY A 509 1.94 27.97 8.47
C GLY A 509 1.59 27.39 7.10
N ASP A 510 0.74 28.11 6.37
CA ASP A 510 0.18 27.71 5.07
C ASP A 510 0.92 28.38 3.88
N ILE A 511 1.32 27.57 2.89
CA ILE A 511 1.99 28.02 1.65
C ILE A 511 1.10 27.68 0.45
N GLN A 512 0.78 28.69 -0.34
CA GLN A 512 -0.29 28.60 -1.33
C GLN A 512 0.17 28.43 -2.79
N SER A 513 1.49 28.42 -3.03
CA SER A 513 2.06 28.12 -4.33
C SER A 513 3.43 27.47 -4.19
N ALA A 514 3.80 26.62 -5.14
CA ALA A 514 5.00 25.81 -5.07
C ALA A 514 5.85 25.81 -6.36
N PRO A 515 6.10 26.95 -7.03
CA PRO A 515 6.97 26.99 -8.22
C PRO A 515 8.39 26.48 -7.94
N ARG A 516 8.86 26.54 -6.69
CA ARG A 516 10.19 26.09 -6.23
C ARG A 516 10.14 24.85 -5.35
N GLY A 517 8.96 24.25 -5.19
CA GLY A 517 8.70 23.25 -4.16
C GLY A 517 8.32 23.90 -2.83
N ALA A 518 7.13 23.60 -2.32
CA ALA A 518 6.64 24.06 -1.02
C ALA A 518 6.58 22.91 -0.03
N ALA A 519 6.65 23.22 1.26
CA ALA A 519 6.55 22.24 2.32
C ALA A 519 5.80 22.77 3.53
N GLU A 520 5.01 21.89 4.14
CA GLU A 520 4.33 22.15 5.40
C GLU A 520 4.62 21.04 6.41
N PHE A 521 4.56 21.41 7.69
CA PHE A 521 4.81 20.53 8.82
C PHE A 521 3.77 20.71 9.90
N ILE A 522 3.45 19.61 10.58
CA ILE A 522 2.69 19.64 11.82
C ILE A 522 3.41 18.80 12.88
N ASP A 523 3.73 19.40 14.02
CA ASP A 523 4.27 18.69 15.19
C ASP A 523 3.14 18.15 16.05
N LEU A 524 3.22 16.88 16.42
CA LEU A 524 2.36 16.21 17.40
C LEU A 524 3.22 15.86 18.62
N ARG A 525 3.11 16.64 19.70
CA ARG A 525 3.85 16.41 20.95
C ARG A 525 3.07 15.45 21.84
N LEU A 526 3.45 14.18 21.85
CA LEU A 526 2.66 13.10 22.44
C LEU A 526 2.38 13.30 23.94
N ALA A 527 3.36 13.82 24.70
CA ALA A 527 3.21 14.04 26.13
C ALA A 527 2.13 15.09 26.50
N ALA A 528 1.81 15.99 25.58
CA ALA A 528 0.76 17.01 25.76
C ALA A 528 -0.62 16.52 25.31
N LEU A 529 -0.68 15.41 24.56
CA LEU A 529 -1.90 14.78 24.09
C LEU A 529 -2.35 13.73 25.11
N LYS A 530 -3.63 13.77 25.51
CA LYS A 530 -4.14 12.92 26.61
C LYS A 530 -4.98 11.72 26.14
N THR A 531 -5.90 11.95 25.20
CA THR A 531 -6.85 10.92 24.77
C THR A 531 -7.43 11.26 23.40
N GLY A 532 -8.22 10.34 22.85
CA GLY A 532 -8.83 10.45 21.52
C GLY A 532 -7.89 10.02 20.40
N TYR A 533 -8.22 10.46 19.20
CA TYR A 533 -7.50 10.12 17.99
C TYR A 533 -7.14 11.35 17.18
N LEU A 534 -5.98 11.31 16.52
CA LEU A 534 -5.59 12.34 15.55
C LEU A 534 -5.58 11.75 14.16
N LEU A 535 -6.21 12.44 13.21
CA LEU A 535 -6.29 12.03 11.81
C LEU A 535 -5.58 13.07 10.93
N PRO A 536 -4.31 12.85 10.59
CA PRO A 536 -3.61 13.63 9.58
C PRO A 536 -4.28 13.54 8.21
N VAL A 537 -4.28 14.65 7.49
CA VAL A 537 -4.88 14.78 6.17
C VAL A 537 -4.02 15.70 5.31
N VAL A 538 -3.65 15.23 4.12
CA VAL A 538 -3.13 16.09 3.05
C VAL A 538 -4.25 16.34 2.06
N LEU A 539 -4.66 17.60 1.92
CA LEU A 539 -5.79 18.01 1.13
C LEU A 539 -5.33 18.89 -0.02
N ARG A 540 -5.73 18.56 -1.25
CA ARG A 540 -5.57 19.45 -2.39
C ARG A 540 -6.68 20.51 -2.38
N TYR A 541 -6.32 21.70 -1.92
CA TYR A 541 -7.23 22.84 -1.91
C TYR A 541 -7.54 23.28 -3.34
N ALA A 542 -6.49 23.53 -4.13
CA ALA A 542 -6.57 23.97 -5.53
C ALA A 542 -5.40 23.47 -6.38
N GLY A 543 -5.58 23.50 -7.71
CA GLY A 543 -4.53 23.23 -8.69
C GLY A 543 -4.47 21.78 -9.19
N GLU A 544 -3.26 21.33 -9.48
CA GLU A 544 -2.96 20.06 -10.17
C GLU A 544 -3.36 18.84 -9.34
N SER A 545 -3.72 17.71 -9.97
CA SER A 545 -3.89 16.45 -9.21
C SER A 545 -2.56 15.98 -8.64
N PHE A 546 -2.61 15.14 -7.59
CA PHE A 546 -1.42 14.47 -7.06
C PHE A 546 -0.59 13.77 -8.15
N THR A 547 -1.27 13.23 -9.17
CA THR A 547 -0.67 12.57 -10.34
C THR A 547 -0.12 13.52 -11.41
N ALA A 548 -0.47 14.81 -11.38
CA ALA A 548 -0.08 15.79 -12.40
C ALA A 548 1.03 16.75 -11.92
N MET A 549 1.22 16.88 -10.60
CA MET A 549 2.32 17.66 -10.02
C MET A 549 3.68 17.12 -10.47
N ARG A 550 4.71 17.97 -10.46
CA ARG A 550 6.09 17.53 -10.76
C ARG A 550 6.62 16.59 -9.68
N ALA A 551 6.26 16.83 -8.42
CA ALA A 551 6.59 15.97 -7.29
C ALA A 551 5.57 16.19 -6.17
N CYS A 552 5.22 15.14 -5.43
CA CYS A 552 4.41 15.22 -4.22
C CYS A 552 4.86 14.11 -3.25
N TYR A 553 5.38 14.51 -2.10
CA TYR A 553 5.87 13.62 -1.06
C TYR A 553 5.20 13.97 0.25
N ALA A 554 4.88 12.97 1.06
CA ALA A 554 4.38 13.24 2.40
C ALA A 554 4.70 12.07 3.33
N GLY A 555 4.65 12.31 4.63
CA GLY A 555 4.98 11.28 5.60
C GLY A 555 5.13 11.85 7.00
N TRP A 556 5.90 11.14 7.82
CA TRP A 556 6.18 11.57 9.19
C TRP A 556 7.60 11.25 9.61
N MET A 557 8.12 12.12 10.46
CA MET A 557 9.37 11.97 11.19
C MET A 557 9.07 11.63 12.65
N LEU A 558 9.91 10.80 13.24
CA LEU A 558 9.94 10.54 14.67
C LEU A 558 11.09 11.34 15.28
N ARG A 559 10.80 12.21 16.24
CA ARG A 559 11.70 13.27 16.70
C ARG A 559 11.87 13.18 18.22
N GLN A 560 13.10 13.35 18.71
CA GLN A 560 13.34 13.43 20.15
C GLN A 560 12.85 14.77 20.71
N GLN A 561 13.07 15.85 19.96
CA GLN A 561 12.67 17.18 20.33
C GLN A 561 12.45 18.06 19.10
N VAL A 562 11.67 19.12 19.28
CA VAL A 562 11.40 20.12 18.24
C VAL A 562 11.60 21.50 18.83
N GLY A 563 12.16 22.40 18.02
CA GLY A 563 12.45 23.79 18.36
C GLY A 563 12.96 24.55 17.13
N GLY A 564 12.90 25.87 17.20
CA GLY A 564 13.22 26.79 16.11
C GLY A 564 14.69 26.71 15.65
N GLN A 565 15.60 26.32 16.54
CA GLN A 565 17.01 26.03 16.20
C GLN A 565 17.23 24.72 15.44
N ASN A 566 16.22 23.83 15.38
CA ASN A 566 16.34 22.54 14.72
C ASN A 566 15.84 22.60 13.28
N GLN A 567 16.41 21.77 12.41
CA GLN A 567 15.94 21.65 11.03
C GLN A 567 14.45 21.31 10.98
N ALA A 568 13.71 21.95 10.07
CA ALA A 568 12.31 21.64 9.84
C ALA A 568 12.15 20.18 9.38
N PHE A 569 12.98 19.77 8.43
CA PHE A 569 13.07 18.42 7.89
C PHE A 569 14.46 17.84 8.15
N ASP A 570 14.53 16.65 8.76
CA ASP A 570 15.77 15.91 8.97
C ASP A 570 15.60 14.48 8.43
N ALA A 571 16.28 14.17 7.32
CA ALA A 571 16.12 12.93 6.59
C ALA A 571 16.34 11.68 7.45
N LYS A 572 17.24 11.73 8.43
CA LYS A 572 17.53 10.57 9.30
C LYS A 572 16.41 10.29 10.30
N THR A 573 15.48 11.22 10.49
CA THR A 573 14.34 11.07 11.42
C THR A 573 13.05 10.61 10.72
N VAL A 574 13.06 10.54 9.38
CA VAL A 574 11.89 10.16 8.57
C VAL A 574 11.57 8.70 8.81
N ALA A 575 10.52 8.39 9.56
CA ALA A 575 10.08 7.02 9.77
C ALA A 575 9.32 6.49 8.55
N GLU A 576 8.55 7.35 7.89
CA GLU A 576 7.87 7.03 6.65
C GLU A 576 7.89 8.22 5.70
N LYS A 577 8.15 7.93 4.42
CA LYS A 577 7.98 8.85 3.30
C LYS A 577 7.24 8.11 2.19
N VAL A 578 6.18 8.71 1.70
CA VAL A 578 5.34 8.17 0.64
C VAL A 578 5.35 9.11 -0.56
N ASP A 579 5.42 8.53 -1.75
CA ASP A 579 5.16 9.26 -2.99
C ASP A 579 3.65 9.32 -3.23
N VAL A 580 3.06 10.50 -3.03
CA VAL A 580 1.61 10.72 -3.12
C VAL A 580 1.22 10.88 -4.58
N HIS A 581 0.89 9.77 -5.22
CA HIS A 581 0.70 9.71 -6.67
C HIS A 581 -0.51 8.84 -7.07
N GLN A 582 -1.66 9.06 -6.42
CA GLN A 582 -2.92 8.44 -6.81
C GLN A 582 -4.03 9.47 -6.99
N ASP A 583 -5.05 9.09 -7.76
CA ASP A 583 -6.23 9.93 -7.98
C ASP A 583 -7.00 10.16 -6.68
N GLY A 584 -7.18 11.42 -6.34
CA GLY A 584 -7.89 11.85 -5.14
C GLY A 584 -7.83 13.36 -4.99
N ARG A 585 -8.62 13.87 -4.05
CA ARG A 585 -8.44 15.24 -3.54
C ARG A 585 -7.71 15.22 -2.20
N VAL A 586 -7.90 14.15 -1.44
CA VAL A 586 -7.40 14.00 -0.09
C VAL A 586 -6.59 12.71 -0.01
N TRP A 587 -5.50 12.76 0.75
CA TRP A 587 -4.77 11.59 1.21
C TRP A 587 -4.72 11.56 2.74
N ILE A 588 -5.03 10.39 3.30
CA ILE A 588 -5.07 10.14 4.75
C ILE A 588 -4.01 9.06 5.04
N PRO A 589 -2.83 9.43 5.59
CA PRO A 589 -1.73 8.49 5.78
C PRO A 589 -2.01 7.50 6.91
N PHE A 590 -2.47 7.99 8.05
CA PHE A 590 -2.66 7.20 9.25
C PHE A 590 -3.70 7.78 10.20
N LEU A 591 -4.04 7.03 11.23
CA LEU A 591 -4.77 7.46 12.41
C LEU A 591 -3.87 7.25 13.63
N LEU A 592 -3.66 8.27 14.45
CA LEU A 592 -2.94 8.15 15.71
C LEU A 592 -3.93 7.85 16.83
N ASP A 593 -3.70 6.74 17.53
CA ASP A 593 -4.33 6.44 18.80
C ASP A 593 -3.46 7.00 19.93
N VAL A 594 -3.91 8.11 20.53
CA VAL A 594 -3.14 8.86 21.52
C VAL A 594 -2.94 8.05 22.80
N ALA A 595 -3.98 7.34 23.23
CA ALA A 595 -3.95 6.59 24.48
C ALA A 595 -3.05 5.35 24.35
N ALA A 596 -3.10 4.67 23.22
CA ALA A 596 -2.23 3.53 22.94
C ALA A 596 -0.80 3.95 22.53
N GLN A 597 -0.59 5.21 22.15
CA GLN A 597 0.60 5.69 21.46
C GLN A 597 0.95 4.83 20.24
N GLU A 598 -0.07 4.49 19.46
CA GLU A 598 0.03 3.62 18.29
C GLU A 598 -0.44 4.34 17.03
N LEU A 599 0.30 4.15 15.96
CA LEU A 599 -0.01 4.66 14.63
C LEU A 599 -0.71 3.54 13.84
N VAL A 600 -1.93 3.80 13.39
CA VAL A 600 -2.75 2.88 12.57
C VAL A 600 -2.59 3.28 11.12
N CYS A 601 -2.00 2.41 10.30
CA CYS A 601 -1.83 2.65 8.87
C CYS A 601 -3.19 2.82 8.18
N VAL A 602 -3.40 3.92 7.45
CA VAL A 602 -4.64 4.16 6.69
C VAL A 602 -4.35 4.10 5.19
N ASP A 603 -3.43 4.94 4.70
CA ASP A 603 -3.07 5.12 3.29
C ASP A 603 -4.29 5.07 2.35
N LEU A 604 -5.23 6.01 2.54
CA LEU A 604 -6.44 6.11 1.73
C LEU A 604 -6.51 7.44 0.98
N TYR A 605 -6.92 7.33 -0.28
CA TYR A 605 -7.26 8.48 -1.11
C TYR A 605 -8.77 8.64 -1.14
N ALA A 606 -9.22 9.87 -0.94
CA ALA A 606 -10.64 10.20 -0.89
C ALA A 606 -10.97 11.39 -1.78
N LYS A 607 -12.25 11.46 -2.17
CA LYS A 607 -12.85 12.74 -2.55
C LYS A 607 -13.11 13.53 -1.27
N GLY A 608 -13.23 14.84 -1.39
CA GLY A 608 -13.54 15.68 -0.23
C GLY A 608 -13.83 17.12 -0.61
N GLU A 609 -14.32 17.83 0.39
CA GLU A 609 -14.49 19.28 0.37
C GLU A 609 -13.14 19.99 0.53
N ASN A 610 -13.11 21.30 0.33
CA ASN A 610 -11.89 22.14 0.42
C ASN A 610 -11.46 22.43 1.87
N MET A 611 -12.15 21.88 2.86
CA MET A 611 -11.89 22.14 4.29
C MET A 611 -11.97 20.81 5.03
N VAL A 612 -11.01 20.56 5.90
CA VAL A 612 -10.84 19.26 6.54
C VAL A 612 -12.06 18.89 7.41
N GLU A 613 -12.60 19.85 8.15
CA GLU A 613 -13.76 19.71 9.04
C GLU A 613 -15.09 19.52 8.29
N ARG A 614 -15.13 19.82 6.98
CA ARG A 614 -16.31 19.61 6.12
C ARG A 614 -16.41 18.20 5.55
N ASN A 615 -15.61 17.25 6.05
CA ASN A 615 -15.58 15.86 5.60
C ASN A 615 -16.05 14.89 6.72
N PRO A 616 -17.36 14.88 7.08
CA PRO A 616 -17.87 14.13 8.24
C PRO A 616 -17.70 12.60 8.11
N HIS A 617 -17.52 12.10 6.89
CA HIS A 617 -17.28 10.68 6.63
C HIS A 617 -15.89 10.20 7.15
N PHE A 618 -14.96 11.12 7.42
CA PHE A 618 -13.65 10.78 8.01
C PHE A 618 -13.77 10.19 9.41
N SER A 619 -14.70 10.65 10.24
CA SER A 619 -14.97 10.06 11.56
C SER A 619 -15.38 8.58 11.48
N ALA A 620 -16.33 8.26 10.60
CA ALA A 620 -16.78 6.88 10.42
C ALA A 620 -15.67 5.98 9.85
N MET A 621 -14.85 6.51 8.93
CA MET A 621 -13.68 5.81 8.42
C MET A 621 -12.64 5.57 9.50
N ALA A 622 -12.36 6.56 10.35
CA ALA A 622 -11.41 6.47 11.47
C ALA A 622 -11.85 5.41 12.48
N ALA A 623 -13.14 5.39 12.84
CA ALA A 623 -13.71 4.36 13.70
C ALA A 623 -13.52 2.96 13.11
N ALA A 624 -13.83 2.80 11.82
CA ALA A 624 -13.76 1.50 11.16
C ALA A 624 -12.31 1.01 10.97
N ILE A 625 -11.35 1.90 10.68
CA ILE A 625 -9.95 1.51 10.48
C ILE A 625 -9.21 1.22 11.80
N ALA A 626 -9.58 1.88 12.90
CA ALA A 626 -8.95 1.68 14.21
C ALA A 626 -9.02 0.22 14.69
N HIS A 627 -10.12 -0.47 14.36
CA HIS A 627 -10.38 -1.87 14.72
C HIS A 627 -10.13 -2.86 13.57
N TYR A 628 -9.60 -2.39 12.44
CA TYR A 628 -9.48 -3.21 11.22
C TYR A 628 -8.67 -4.49 11.43
N TRP A 629 -7.55 -4.40 12.17
CA TRP A 629 -6.67 -5.52 12.45
C TRP A 629 -7.33 -6.69 13.18
N GLN A 630 -8.41 -6.43 13.94
CA GLN A 630 -9.15 -7.47 14.68
C GLN A 630 -10.02 -8.33 13.75
N THR A 631 -10.39 -7.77 12.59
CA THR A 631 -11.27 -8.40 11.59
C THR A 631 -10.51 -8.93 10.37
N LYS A 632 -9.18 -8.95 10.41
CA LYS A 632 -8.30 -9.27 9.28
C LYS A 632 -7.19 -10.21 9.72
N PRO A 633 -6.69 -11.06 8.81
CA PRO A 633 -5.51 -11.87 9.08
C PRO A 633 -4.31 -10.98 9.43
N THR A 634 -3.59 -11.33 10.49
CA THR A 634 -2.36 -10.65 10.92
C THR A 634 -1.15 -11.57 10.82
N PHE A 635 0.05 -11.01 10.77
CA PHE A 635 1.29 -11.80 10.80
C PHE A 635 1.38 -12.64 12.08
N GLY A 636 0.93 -12.13 13.22
CA GLY A 636 0.93 -12.90 14.47
C GLY A 636 -0.02 -14.09 14.44
N LEU A 637 -1.21 -13.94 13.84
CA LEU A 637 -2.13 -15.07 13.64
C LEU A 637 -1.55 -16.11 12.67
N LEU A 638 -0.94 -15.66 11.57
CA LEU A 638 -0.28 -16.54 10.62
C LEU A 638 0.89 -17.31 11.27
N ALA A 639 1.71 -16.63 12.07
CA ALA A 639 2.81 -17.26 12.80
C ALA A 639 2.31 -18.34 13.76
N LYS A 640 1.20 -18.09 14.46
CA LYS A 640 0.54 -19.09 15.35
C LYS A 640 0.14 -20.34 14.56
N TRP A 641 -0.48 -20.18 13.40
CA TRP A 641 -0.85 -21.32 12.55
C TRP A 641 0.37 -22.11 12.04
N TYR A 642 1.44 -21.45 11.61
CA TYR A 642 2.66 -22.16 11.21
C TYR A 642 3.33 -22.91 12.36
N VAL A 643 3.41 -22.30 13.54
CA VAL A 643 3.98 -22.93 14.74
C VAL A 643 3.17 -24.18 15.09
N GLN A 644 1.84 -24.09 15.10
CA GLN A 644 0.95 -25.20 15.40
C GLN A 644 1.02 -26.30 14.33
N ALA A 645 0.87 -25.95 13.04
CA ALA A 645 0.86 -26.90 11.93
C ALA A 645 2.18 -27.69 11.79
N ASN A 646 3.30 -27.08 12.19
CA ASN A 646 4.63 -27.72 12.13
C ASN A 646 5.11 -28.23 13.50
N ARG A 647 4.25 -28.22 14.52
CA ARG A 647 4.54 -28.71 15.89
C ARG A 647 5.81 -28.09 16.49
N ALA A 648 6.05 -26.81 16.19
CA ALA A 648 7.20 -26.08 16.71
C ALA A 648 6.94 -25.61 18.15
N THR A 649 8.01 -25.45 18.94
CA THR A 649 7.94 -24.97 20.33
C THR A 649 8.24 -23.48 20.41
N LEU A 650 7.38 -22.71 21.08
CA LEU A 650 7.66 -21.29 21.38
C LEU A 650 8.74 -21.17 22.46
N CYS A 651 9.68 -20.24 22.27
CA CYS A 651 10.76 -20.00 23.22
C CYS A 651 11.19 -18.52 23.24
N SER A 652 12.13 -18.17 24.13
CA SER A 652 12.74 -16.83 24.17
C SER A 652 13.55 -16.53 22.91
N LYS A 653 13.65 -15.26 22.50
CA LYS A 653 14.42 -14.81 21.32
C LYS A 653 15.84 -15.37 21.25
N ALA A 654 16.54 -15.51 22.38
CA ALA A 654 17.91 -16.03 22.44
C ALA A 654 18.04 -17.52 22.06
N ASN A 655 17.01 -18.32 22.33
CA ASN A 655 17.01 -19.78 22.16
C ASN A 655 16.29 -20.24 20.87
N ALA A 656 15.77 -19.28 20.09
CA ALA A 656 14.97 -19.56 18.92
C ALA A 656 15.84 -19.83 17.69
N GLN A 657 15.56 -20.94 17.01
CA GLN A 657 16.09 -21.23 15.68
C GLN A 657 15.53 -20.24 14.66
N VAL A 658 14.24 -19.92 14.77
CA VAL A 658 13.54 -19.00 13.88
C VAL A 658 12.99 -17.84 14.68
N LYS A 659 13.38 -16.62 14.32
CA LYS A 659 12.89 -15.38 14.92
C LYS A 659 12.03 -14.64 13.91
N ILE A 660 10.76 -14.40 14.25
CA ILE A 660 9.81 -13.68 13.40
C ILE A 660 9.49 -12.35 14.08
N GLY A 661 9.80 -11.22 13.45
CA GLY A 661 9.62 -9.90 14.05
C GLY A 661 9.79 -8.74 13.06
N LEU A 662 10.00 -7.54 13.60
CA LEU A 662 10.10 -6.29 12.84
C LEU A 662 11.53 -5.84 12.56
N THR A 663 12.49 -6.44 13.26
CA THR A 663 13.88 -5.98 13.29
C THR A 663 14.77 -6.86 12.43
N ASP A 664 15.86 -6.29 11.92
CA ASP A 664 16.75 -7.00 11.00
C ASP A 664 17.56 -8.14 11.64
N ASP A 665 17.59 -8.25 12.97
CA ASP A 665 18.17 -9.40 13.67
C ASP A 665 17.22 -10.61 13.74
N CYS A 666 16.01 -10.47 13.21
CA CYS A 666 15.06 -11.57 13.03
C CYS A 666 15.39 -12.36 11.76
N THR A 667 15.31 -13.69 11.84
CA THR A 667 15.38 -14.59 10.66
C THR A 667 14.35 -14.19 9.61
N ILE A 668 13.17 -13.75 10.04
CA ILE A 668 12.10 -13.25 9.20
C ILE A 668 11.71 -11.86 9.71
N ASN A 669 12.18 -10.82 9.02
CA ASN A 669 11.67 -9.46 9.18
C ASN A 669 10.41 -9.30 8.32
N VAL A 670 9.24 -9.21 8.96
CA VAL A 670 7.95 -9.18 8.24
C VAL A 670 7.74 -7.90 7.42
N LEU A 671 8.46 -6.82 7.72
CA LEU A 671 8.41 -5.56 6.96
C LEU A 671 9.11 -5.65 5.59
N ASN A 672 9.99 -6.65 5.44
CA ASN A 672 10.76 -6.89 4.21
C ASN A 672 10.14 -7.98 3.33
N LEU A 673 9.01 -8.59 3.74
CA LEU A 673 8.34 -9.63 2.97
C LEU A 673 7.51 -9.03 1.84
N VAL A 674 7.60 -9.63 0.66
CA VAL A 674 6.82 -9.27 -0.53
C VAL A 674 6.24 -10.51 -1.20
N GLY A 675 5.18 -10.33 -1.99
CA GLY A 675 4.62 -11.40 -2.81
C GLY A 675 4.28 -12.67 -2.04
N GLN A 676 4.70 -13.84 -2.54
CA GLN A 676 4.54 -15.13 -1.86
C GLN A 676 5.21 -15.19 -0.48
N GLY A 677 6.27 -14.41 -0.25
CA GLY A 677 6.98 -14.35 1.04
C GLY A 677 6.06 -13.95 2.20
N VAL A 678 5.05 -13.12 1.94
CA VAL A 678 4.08 -12.64 2.95
C VAL A 678 3.28 -13.78 3.58
N THR A 679 2.77 -14.71 2.78
CA THR A 679 1.94 -15.83 3.28
C THR A 679 2.75 -17.07 3.60
N SER A 680 3.97 -17.17 3.07
CA SER A 680 4.85 -18.33 3.26
C SER A 680 5.93 -18.13 4.31
N PHE A 681 6.13 -16.91 4.84
CA PHE A 681 7.30 -16.53 5.62
C PHE A 681 8.62 -16.96 4.94
N SER A 682 8.70 -16.74 3.63
CA SER A 682 9.92 -16.98 2.85
C SER A 682 10.61 -15.64 2.61
N THR A 683 11.87 -15.52 3.01
CA THR A 683 12.62 -14.26 2.86
C THR A 683 13.20 -14.12 1.47
N SER A 684 13.03 -12.98 0.81
CA SER A 684 13.72 -12.69 -0.46
C SER A 684 15.15 -12.17 -0.24
N ILE A 685 15.50 -11.85 1.02
CA ILE A 685 16.78 -11.32 1.52
C ILE A 685 17.61 -12.43 2.14
#